data_AF-A0A6A6N3H6-F1
#
_entry.id   AF-A0A6A6N3H6-F1
#
_cell.length_a   1.000
_cell.length_b   1.000
_cell.length_c   1.000
_cell.angle_alpha   90.00
_cell.angle_beta   90.00
_cell.angle_gamma   90.00
#
_symmetry.space_group_name_H-M   'P 1'
#
loop_
_entity.id
_entity.type
_entity.pdbx_description
1 polymer ?
#
loop_
_entity_poly.entity_id
_entity_poly.type
_entity_poly.pdbx_seq_one_letter_code
_entity_poly.pdbx_strand_id
1 'polypeptide(L)'
;MELPVIDLSRYLEISGKLSNDPEKLSGQLQEFGPWLIESCKEVSRILRETGALIVKDPRCSAEDNDRFIDIMEKYFERPQDYKKLHERPQSYYQIGSSPDGLEVAKCVVDEKIKEKVKAMPMDVQPSLPHGPDLKERYMWRVGSPPANTRFREFNLEPPIPEGFLEWKEVMDSWGSKMVNAVEAVAEMAAIGFGLPKDAFTSLLKQGPQLLGPTGSNLSHYNQEGTVFAGYHYDTNFLTIHGRSRFPGLNIWLRNGQKVEVKVPPGCLFIQTGKQIEWLTAGECMAGMHEVVVTDKTLDAVKKAAEQNRSLWRVSSTLFSNIASDAMLKPLGHFAKRPQANQYPPMAAVAPYSPIPPSDACCNAVKSLGQPCLCVLVNGPPISGVDRNMALQLPDKCTANFEPSTFAAEIFKTHDINFSAKPKTPLGDKLLFGNFGFFNAPYGDYWKFMKKLCMTELLGARQVERDCAARREELRRFLSKLVERACKNENVDLGNELMRLTNNTICRMVMSTRCSGEDDEARKCRELVEESVDLAGKDRYVCKYHAMDYGRAHQSSKSILETKRRDRVSCWNNRLVEESDIPNLHYLQAVVKETMRLHPLVPAIPRECREDCKIEGYDIPKETVVWINVYSTMRDPKLWNNPNEFCPERFLQEHENQKEIKRQNFSFLPFGGGRRMCPGSHLAFSLINMTIASMIQCFDWKAVGDGGKVNMEAKSGFSLCLAHPLLCFPVIHYHPFAA
;
A
#
# COMPACT_ATOMS: atom_id res chain seq x y z
N MET A 1 37.02 12.56 -5.51
CA MET A 1 36.85 12.19 -6.94
C MET A 1 35.88 13.19 -7.52
N GLU A 2 36.26 13.94 -8.55
CA GLU A 2 35.32 14.82 -9.25
C GLU A 2 34.56 14.02 -10.30
N LEU A 3 33.27 14.31 -10.47
CA LEU A 3 32.47 13.69 -11.52
C LEU A 3 32.96 14.21 -12.89
N PRO A 4 33.07 13.35 -13.90
CA PRO A 4 33.50 13.76 -15.24
C PRO A 4 32.48 14.73 -15.86
N VAL A 5 33.02 15.74 -16.57
CA VAL A 5 32.23 16.71 -17.33
C VAL A 5 32.26 16.32 -18.81
N ILE A 6 31.10 16.03 -19.38
CA ILE A 6 30.93 15.72 -20.80
C ILE A 6 30.45 16.95 -21.54
N ASP A 7 31.22 17.41 -22.53
CA ASP A 7 30.83 18.52 -23.40
C ASP A 7 29.96 18.00 -24.56
N LEU A 8 28.70 18.46 -24.63
CA LEU A 8 27.75 18.01 -25.63
C LEU A 8 27.88 18.76 -26.97
N SER A 9 28.69 19.82 -27.05
CA SER A 9 28.74 20.73 -28.21
C SER A 9 28.98 20.00 -29.52
N ARG A 10 30.03 19.16 -29.56
CA ARG A 10 30.40 18.41 -30.77
C ARG A 10 29.36 17.37 -31.19
N TYR A 11 28.67 16.76 -30.22
CA TYR A 11 27.60 15.80 -30.51
C TYR A 11 26.38 16.52 -31.12
N LEU A 12 26.00 17.67 -30.56
CA LEU A 12 24.84 18.44 -31.02
C LEU A 12 24.99 18.98 -32.46
N GLU A 13 26.22 19.25 -32.92
CA GLU A 13 26.49 19.67 -34.30
C GLU A 13 26.14 18.61 -35.36
N ILE A 14 26.18 17.34 -34.98
CA ILE A 14 26.02 16.21 -35.91
C ILE A 14 24.81 15.33 -35.60
N SER A 15 24.23 15.42 -34.40
CA SER A 15 23.17 14.50 -33.94
C SER A 15 21.98 14.45 -34.90
N GLY A 16 21.59 15.59 -35.50
CA GLY A 16 20.51 15.66 -36.49
C GLY A 16 20.78 14.93 -37.81
N LYS A 17 22.04 14.62 -38.12
CA LYS A 17 22.44 13.88 -39.33
C LYS A 17 22.49 12.36 -39.10
N LEU A 18 22.54 11.91 -37.85
CA LEU A 18 22.63 10.50 -37.50
C LEU A 18 21.28 9.79 -37.66
N SER A 19 21.30 8.64 -38.32
CA SER A 19 20.14 7.78 -38.54
C SER A 19 19.76 6.99 -37.29
N ASN A 20 18.48 6.69 -37.15
CA ASN A 20 17.98 5.75 -36.13
C ASN A 20 18.07 4.29 -36.62
N ASP A 21 18.26 4.08 -37.92
CA ASP A 21 18.44 2.75 -38.50
C ASP A 21 19.82 2.19 -38.11
N PRO A 22 19.90 0.99 -37.49
CA PRO A 22 21.17 0.46 -36.99
C PRO A 22 22.25 0.25 -38.05
N GLU A 23 21.88 -0.16 -39.27
CA GLU A 23 22.85 -0.43 -40.33
C GLU A 23 23.42 0.89 -40.86
N LYS A 24 22.55 1.88 -41.11
CA LYS A 24 22.98 3.22 -41.54
C LYS A 24 23.79 3.93 -40.46
N LEU A 25 23.36 3.82 -39.20
CA LEU A 25 24.08 4.40 -38.07
C LEU A 25 25.48 3.80 -37.94
N SER A 26 25.64 2.48 -38.10
CA SER A 26 26.96 1.84 -38.09
C SER A 26 27.89 2.41 -39.17
N GLY A 27 27.38 2.66 -40.38
CA GLY A 27 28.14 3.31 -41.45
C GLY A 27 28.51 4.76 -41.12
N GLN A 28 27.57 5.53 -40.59
CA GLN A 28 27.79 6.92 -40.19
C GLN A 28 28.78 7.05 -39.02
N LEU A 29 28.74 6.13 -38.04
CA LEU A 29 29.70 6.10 -36.95
C LEU A 29 31.14 5.88 -37.44
N GLN A 30 31.32 5.18 -38.56
CA GLN A 30 32.63 5.05 -39.22
C GLN A 30 33.03 6.34 -39.97
N GLU A 31 32.06 7.04 -40.58
CA GLU A 31 32.28 8.29 -41.33
C GLU A 31 32.62 9.49 -40.42
N PHE A 32 31.88 9.69 -39.33
CA PHE A 32 32.06 10.83 -38.41
C PHE A 32 33.28 10.67 -37.48
N GLY A 33 33.94 9.51 -37.51
CA GLY A 33 35.24 9.24 -36.89
C GLY A 33 35.20 8.59 -35.49
N PRO A 34 36.34 8.06 -34.99
CA PRO A 34 36.42 7.29 -33.75
C PRO A 34 35.94 8.03 -32.50
N TRP A 35 36.09 9.35 -32.48
CA TRP A 35 35.76 10.20 -31.33
C TRP A 35 34.29 10.08 -30.92
N LEU A 36 33.36 9.91 -31.88
CA LEU A 36 31.92 9.87 -31.61
C LEU A 36 31.57 8.58 -30.87
N ILE A 37 32.10 7.46 -31.37
CA ILE A 37 31.95 6.14 -30.74
C ILE A 37 32.55 6.17 -29.34
N GLU A 38 33.75 6.74 -29.19
CA GLU A 38 34.43 6.85 -27.91
C GLU A 38 33.63 7.70 -26.91
N SER A 39 33.10 8.84 -27.35
CA SER A 39 32.30 9.74 -26.52
C SER A 39 30.97 9.10 -26.09
N CYS A 40 30.27 8.42 -26.99
CA CYS A 40 29.05 7.67 -26.66
C CYS A 40 29.33 6.51 -25.69
N LYS A 41 30.42 5.75 -25.93
CA LYS A 41 30.88 4.70 -25.01
C LYS A 41 31.21 5.29 -23.64
N GLU A 42 31.88 6.43 -23.59
CA GLU A 42 32.25 7.10 -22.35
C GLU A 42 31.01 7.51 -21.53
N VAL A 43 30.00 8.11 -22.16
CA VAL A 43 28.72 8.42 -21.51
C VAL A 43 28.08 7.15 -20.92
N SER A 44 27.95 6.08 -21.71
CA SER A 44 27.36 4.82 -21.25
C SER A 44 28.17 4.16 -20.12
N ARG A 45 29.50 4.23 -20.18
CA ARG A 45 30.43 3.72 -19.17
C ARG A 45 30.27 4.48 -17.86
N ILE A 46 30.25 5.81 -17.90
CA ILE A 46 30.09 6.64 -16.71
C ILE A 46 28.75 6.38 -16.05
N LEU A 47 27.64 6.36 -16.81
CA LEU A 47 26.31 6.07 -16.26
C LEU A 47 26.26 4.70 -15.57
N ARG A 48 26.87 3.67 -16.17
CA ARG A 48 26.99 2.33 -15.58
C ARG A 48 27.81 2.34 -14.28
N GLU A 49 29.01 2.93 -14.32
CA GLU A 49 30.00 2.80 -13.24
C GLU A 49 29.79 3.76 -12.08
N THR A 50 29.16 4.90 -12.32
CA THR A 50 28.98 5.95 -11.30
C THR A 50 27.51 6.21 -10.99
N GLY A 51 26.61 5.98 -11.95
CA GLY A 51 25.21 6.39 -11.85
C GLY A 51 24.95 7.88 -12.03
N ALA A 52 25.98 8.70 -12.27
CA ALA A 52 25.83 10.14 -12.41
C ALA A 52 26.95 10.79 -13.23
N LEU A 53 26.64 11.85 -13.96
CA LEU A 53 27.63 12.63 -14.72
C LEU A 53 27.26 14.10 -14.77
N ILE A 54 28.23 14.94 -15.10
CA ILE A 54 28.01 16.36 -15.35
C ILE A 54 28.10 16.59 -16.86
N VAL A 55 27.19 17.38 -17.41
CA VAL A 55 27.24 17.81 -18.82
C VAL A 55 27.42 19.31 -18.94
N LYS A 56 28.15 19.72 -19.97
CA LYS A 56 28.13 21.08 -20.48
C LYS A 56 27.32 21.08 -21.76
N ASP A 57 26.16 21.73 -21.72
CA ASP A 57 25.30 21.91 -22.88
C ASP A 57 25.40 23.36 -23.36
N PRO A 58 25.86 23.64 -24.59
CA PRO A 58 26.01 25.01 -25.08
C PRO A 58 24.70 25.81 -25.15
N ARG A 59 23.54 25.13 -25.05
CA ARG A 59 22.21 25.75 -25.01
C ARG A 59 21.82 26.24 -23.61
N CYS A 60 22.60 25.90 -22.58
CA CYS A 60 22.36 26.23 -21.17
C CYS A 60 23.46 27.16 -20.64
N SER A 61 23.10 28.39 -20.28
CA SER A 61 24.03 29.33 -19.65
C SER A 61 23.92 29.34 -18.13
N ALA A 62 24.88 29.97 -17.45
CA ALA A 62 24.78 30.20 -16.01
C ALA A 62 23.65 31.19 -15.69
N GLU A 63 23.46 32.18 -16.57
CA GLU A 63 22.44 33.22 -16.49
C GLU A 63 21.02 32.63 -16.59
N ASP A 64 20.82 31.61 -17.41
CA ASP A 64 19.55 30.88 -17.51
C ASP A 64 19.17 30.22 -16.17
N ASN A 65 20.14 29.54 -15.55
CA ASN A 65 19.97 28.91 -14.26
C ASN A 65 19.70 29.95 -13.16
N ASP A 66 20.40 31.09 -13.18
CA ASP A 66 20.19 32.17 -12.21
C ASP A 66 18.82 32.84 -12.38
N ARG A 67 18.37 33.11 -13.61
CA ARG A 67 17.00 33.64 -13.87
C ARG A 67 15.93 32.70 -13.32
N PHE A 68 16.11 31.39 -13.48
CA PHE A 68 15.20 30.39 -12.91
C PHE A 68 15.24 30.36 -11.37
N ILE A 69 16.42 30.41 -10.77
CA ILE A 69 16.53 30.40 -9.31
C ILE A 69 15.90 31.67 -8.72
N ASP A 70 16.13 32.84 -9.33
CA ASP A 70 15.59 34.11 -8.85
C ASP A 70 14.06 34.14 -8.82
N ILE A 71 13.38 33.57 -9.82
CA ILE A 71 11.91 33.51 -9.83
C ILE A 71 11.38 32.56 -8.75
N MET A 72 12.08 31.43 -8.52
CA MET A 72 11.69 30.44 -7.52
C MET A 72 11.94 30.93 -6.09
N GLU A 73 13.05 31.62 -5.83
CA GLU A 73 13.32 32.26 -4.53
C GLU A 73 12.20 33.26 -4.19
N LYS A 74 11.85 34.15 -5.12
CA LYS A 74 10.73 35.09 -4.96
C LYS A 74 9.38 34.40 -4.71
N TYR A 75 9.16 33.22 -5.27
CA TYR A 75 7.95 32.44 -5.05
C TYR A 75 7.94 31.80 -3.66
N PHE A 76 9.01 31.14 -3.24
CA PHE A 76 9.06 30.46 -1.95
C PHE A 76 9.05 31.44 -0.76
N GLU A 77 9.55 32.66 -0.97
CA GLU A 77 9.44 33.78 -0.03
C GLU A 77 7.99 34.22 0.25
N ARG A 78 7.04 33.87 -0.61
CA ARG A 78 5.63 34.22 -0.39
C ARG A 78 5.07 33.51 0.83
N PRO A 79 4.11 34.13 1.55
CA PRO A 79 3.46 33.51 2.70
C PRO A 79 2.81 32.17 2.36
N GLN A 80 2.69 31.29 3.35
CA GLN A 80 2.15 29.95 3.15
C GLN A 80 0.73 29.96 2.56
N ASP A 81 -0.11 30.91 2.98
CA ASP A 81 -1.49 31.01 2.48
C ASP A 81 -1.56 31.39 1.00
N TYR A 82 -0.58 32.12 0.49
CA TYR A 82 -0.45 32.38 -0.95
C TYR A 82 -0.04 31.10 -1.69
N LYS A 83 0.93 30.34 -1.16
CA LYS A 83 1.40 29.10 -1.77
C LYS A 83 0.30 28.01 -1.78
N LYS A 84 -0.54 27.95 -0.75
CA LYS A 84 -1.71 27.05 -0.66
C LYS A 84 -2.67 27.17 -1.83
N LEU A 85 -2.84 28.37 -2.41
CA LEU A 85 -3.72 28.59 -3.57
C LEU A 85 -3.27 27.79 -4.82
N HIS A 86 -1.98 27.48 -4.88
CA HIS A 86 -1.36 26.73 -5.97
C HIS A 86 -1.26 25.24 -5.68
N GLU A 87 -1.70 24.78 -4.51
CA GLU A 87 -1.72 23.36 -4.19
C GLU A 87 -2.82 22.65 -5.01
N ARG A 88 -2.53 21.42 -5.42
CA ARG A 88 -3.51 20.53 -6.06
C ARG A 88 -3.47 19.18 -5.37
N PRO A 89 -3.97 19.06 -4.13
CA PRO A 89 -3.94 17.79 -3.40
C PRO A 89 -4.74 16.69 -4.11
N GLN A 90 -5.77 17.07 -4.88
CA GLN A 90 -6.54 16.15 -5.73
C GLN A 90 -5.72 15.51 -6.85
N SER A 91 -4.59 16.11 -7.21
CA SER A 91 -3.63 15.61 -8.20
C SER A 91 -2.40 15.03 -7.50
N TYR A 92 -2.51 14.66 -6.22
CA TYR A 92 -1.40 14.15 -5.38
C TYR A 92 -0.17 15.06 -5.41
N TYR A 93 -0.40 16.37 -5.48
CA TYR A 93 0.67 17.37 -5.56
C TYR A 93 1.63 17.19 -6.76
N GLN A 94 1.21 16.47 -7.81
CA GLN A 94 1.97 16.29 -9.05
C GLN A 94 1.96 17.52 -9.97
N ILE A 95 1.17 18.54 -9.62
CA ILE A 95 1.15 19.85 -10.28
C ILE A 95 1.02 20.96 -9.23
N GLY A 96 1.68 22.08 -9.46
CA GLY A 96 1.66 23.23 -8.56
C GLY A 96 2.43 23.00 -7.27
N SER A 97 2.04 23.72 -6.22
CA SER A 97 2.79 23.75 -4.94
C SER A 97 2.58 22.47 -4.12
N SER A 98 3.63 22.02 -3.42
CA SER A 98 3.60 20.99 -2.39
C SER A 98 4.24 21.55 -1.10
N PRO A 99 3.54 21.53 0.05
CA PRO A 99 4.10 21.99 1.31
C PRO A 99 5.22 21.07 1.82
N ASP A 100 6.04 21.60 2.74
CA ASP A 100 7.00 20.79 3.50
C ASP A 100 6.26 19.81 4.44
N GLY A 101 6.98 18.81 4.95
CA GLY A 101 6.39 17.86 5.89
C GLY A 101 5.57 16.72 5.25
N LEU A 102 5.42 16.69 3.91
CA LEU A 102 4.63 15.67 3.20
C LEU A 102 5.39 14.38 2.90
N GLU A 103 6.64 14.48 2.47
CA GLU A 103 7.44 13.31 2.05
C GLU A 103 8.20 12.75 3.25
N VAL A 104 8.05 11.46 3.58
CA VAL A 104 8.94 10.79 4.54
C VAL A 104 10.02 10.05 3.77
N ALA A 105 11.28 10.23 4.18
CA ALA A 105 12.40 9.63 3.48
C ALA A 105 12.32 8.10 3.49
N LYS A 106 12.64 7.47 2.34
CA LYS A 106 12.61 6.00 2.20
C LYS A 106 13.50 5.30 3.23
N CYS A 107 14.62 5.91 3.62
CA CYS A 107 15.51 5.37 4.65
C CYS A 107 14.89 5.27 6.07
N VAL A 108 13.74 5.90 6.32
CA VAL A 108 13.00 5.84 7.61
C VAL A 108 11.90 4.78 7.60
N VAL A 109 11.45 4.34 6.43
CA VAL A 109 10.21 3.58 6.25
C VAL A 109 10.43 2.24 5.53
N ASP A 110 11.44 2.14 4.68
CA ASP A 110 11.80 0.92 3.97
C ASP A 110 12.82 0.11 4.78
N GLU A 111 12.40 -1.06 5.31
CA GLU A 111 13.26 -1.93 6.11
C GLU A 111 14.50 -2.42 5.37
N LYS A 112 14.42 -2.66 4.05
CA LYS A 112 15.60 -3.09 3.27
C LYS A 112 16.61 -1.96 3.14
N ILE A 113 16.15 -0.72 3.00
CA ILE A 113 17.03 0.45 2.97
C ILE A 113 17.63 0.67 4.36
N LYS A 114 16.85 0.52 5.45
CA LYS A 114 17.38 0.60 6.82
C LYS A 114 18.49 -0.41 7.08
N GLU A 115 18.28 -1.66 6.70
CA GLU A 115 19.31 -2.71 6.84
C GLU A 115 20.56 -2.37 6.04
N LYS A 116 20.40 -1.89 4.79
CA LYS A 116 21.54 -1.43 3.98
C LYS A 116 22.29 -0.26 4.62
N VAL A 117 21.57 0.73 5.16
CA VAL A 117 22.18 1.88 5.83
C VAL A 117 22.93 1.44 7.08
N LYS A 118 22.36 0.54 7.89
CA LYS A 118 23.04 -0.03 9.08
C LYS A 118 24.32 -0.78 8.74
N ALA A 119 24.39 -1.38 7.55
CA ALA A 119 25.57 -2.12 7.09
C ALA A 119 26.68 -1.22 6.49
N MET A 120 26.42 0.07 6.25
CA MET A 120 27.42 0.99 5.70
C MET A 120 28.43 1.43 6.77
N PRO A 121 29.70 1.68 6.40
CA PRO A 121 30.67 2.36 7.27
C PRO A 121 30.15 3.73 7.74
N MET A 122 30.46 4.10 9.00
CA MET A 122 29.92 5.32 9.64
C MET A 122 30.23 6.61 8.87
N ASP A 123 31.39 6.69 8.20
CA ASP A 123 31.84 7.85 7.44
C ASP A 123 31.07 8.08 6.13
N VAL A 124 30.43 7.03 5.60
CA VAL A 124 29.61 7.10 4.37
C VAL A 124 28.12 6.92 4.64
N GLN A 125 27.71 6.79 5.90
CA GLN A 125 26.29 6.69 6.24
C GLN A 125 25.54 7.99 5.86
N PRO A 126 24.30 7.87 5.37
CA PRO A 126 23.43 9.02 5.17
C PRO A 126 22.99 9.60 6.51
N SER A 127 22.62 10.88 6.51
CA SER A 127 21.98 11.49 7.66
C SER A 127 20.56 10.97 7.81
N LEU A 128 20.18 10.53 9.01
CA LEU A 128 18.83 10.06 9.29
C LEU A 128 17.93 11.27 9.65
N PRO A 129 16.83 11.50 8.92
CA PRO A 129 15.94 12.62 9.21
C PRO A 129 15.13 12.37 10.49
N HIS A 130 14.88 13.44 11.25
CA HIS A 130 14.08 13.44 12.48
C HIS A 130 12.59 13.74 12.20
N GLY A 131 12.06 13.24 11.08
CA GLY A 131 10.70 13.54 10.62
C GLY A 131 10.56 13.50 9.10
N PRO A 132 9.45 14.01 8.56
CA PRO A 132 9.31 14.20 7.12
C PRO A 132 10.26 15.28 6.58
N ASP A 133 10.49 15.24 5.27
CA ASP A 133 11.39 16.12 4.53
C ASP A 133 10.96 17.59 4.64
N LEU A 134 11.93 18.45 4.97
CA LEU A 134 11.74 19.89 5.19
C LEU A 134 11.94 20.72 3.91
N LYS A 135 11.36 20.24 2.80
CA LYS A 135 11.42 20.91 1.49
C LYS A 135 10.02 21.11 0.95
N GLU A 136 9.78 22.28 0.40
CA GLU A 136 8.62 22.57 -0.44
C GLU A 136 8.96 22.25 -1.90
N ARG A 137 7.94 22.00 -2.72
CA ARG A 137 8.11 21.81 -4.16
C ARG A 137 7.11 22.61 -4.97
N TYR A 138 7.47 22.88 -6.23
CA TYR A 138 6.50 23.31 -7.23
C TYR A 138 6.64 22.44 -8.47
N MET A 139 5.61 21.69 -8.86
CA MET A 139 5.64 20.82 -10.03
C MET A 139 5.09 21.53 -11.28
N TRP A 140 5.92 21.62 -12.30
CA TRP A 140 5.61 22.21 -13.60
C TRP A 140 5.85 21.20 -14.72
N ARG A 141 4.89 21.07 -15.62
CA ARG A 141 4.99 20.18 -16.77
C ARG A 141 5.61 20.91 -17.95
N VAL A 142 6.69 20.36 -18.49
CA VAL A 142 7.41 20.91 -19.65
C VAL A 142 6.87 20.29 -20.94
N GLY A 143 6.54 21.13 -21.92
CA GLY A 143 6.03 20.71 -23.24
C GLY A 143 4.54 20.38 -23.24
N SER A 144 3.98 20.02 -24.40
CA SER A 144 2.53 19.80 -24.57
C SER A 144 2.06 18.41 -24.06
N PRO A 145 0.83 18.30 -23.53
CA PRO A 145 0.26 17.02 -23.11
C PRO A 145 0.05 16.07 -24.29
N PRO A 146 0.18 14.74 -24.09
CA PRO A 146 -0.18 13.77 -25.11
C PRO A 146 -1.67 13.93 -25.45
N ALA A 147 -2.00 14.03 -26.73
CA ALA A 147 -3.38 14.16 -27.19
C ALA A 147 -4.24 12.96 -26.79
N ASN A 148 -3.65 11.76 -26.79
CA ASN A 148 -4.30 10.51 -26.39
C ASN A 148 -3.44 9.81 -25.33
N THR A 149 -3.84 9.94 -24.06
CA THR A 149 -3.23 9.21 -22.94
C THR A 149 -4.29 8.64 -22.02
N ARG A 150 -4.02 7.48 -21.41
CA ARG A 150 -4.85 6.90 -20.35
C ARG A 150 -4.70 7.64 -19.01
N PHE A 151 -3.70 8.50 -18.88
CA PHE A 151 -3.32 9.16 -17.63
C PHE A 151 -3.53 10.68 -17.70
N ARG A 152 -4.77 11.12 -17.94
CA ARG A 152 -5.09 12.54 -18.14
C ARG A 152 -4.81 13.39 -16.89
N GLU A 153 -4.97 12.81 -15.71
CA GLU A 153 -4.74 13.42 -14.41
C GLU A 153 -3.28 13.86 -14.19
N PHE A 154 -2.30 13.17 -14.79
CA PHE A 154 -0.88 13.56 -14.75
C PHE A 154 -0.49 14.60 -15.80
N ASN A 155 -1.46 15.05 -16.61
CA ASN A 155 -1.26 15.98 -17.71
C ASN A 155 -2.15 17.23 -17.58
N LEU A 156 -2.61 17.53 -16.37
CA LEU A 156 -3.35 18.75 -16.05
C LEU A 156 -2.43 19.98 -16.17
N GLU A 157 -3.02 21.12 -16.55
CA GLU A 157 -2.29 22.38 -16.60
C GLU A 157 -1.89 22.83 -15.19
N PRO A 158 -0.60 23.12 -14.94
CA PRO A 158 -0.16 23.64 -13.66
C PRO A 158 -0.74 25.03 -13.42
N PRO A 159 -1.07 25.40 -12.16
CA PRO A 159 -1.46 26.77 -11.84
C PRO A 159 -0.34 27.74 -12.24
N ILE A 160 -0.67 29.00 -12.47
CA ILE A 160 0.31 30.07 -12.63
C ILE A 160 0.18 30.97 -11.40
N PRO A 161 1.27 31.22 -10.64
CA PRO A 161 1.20 32.10 -9.48
C PRO A 161 0.81 33.53 -9.85
N GLU A 162 -0.21 34.06 -9.16
CA GLU A 162 -0.68 35.43 -9.41
C GLU A 162 0.43 36.46 -9.13
N GLY A 163 0.67 37.37 -10.07
CA GLY A 163 1.74 38.37 -9.97
C GLY A 163 3.10 37.94 -10.52
N PHE A 164 3.22 36.74 -11.10
CA PHE A 164 4.42 36.27 -11.81
C PHE A 164 4.16 36.20 -13.33
N LEU A 165 4.24 37.34 -14.01
CA LEU A 165 3.92 37.45 -15.45
C LEU A 165 4.85 36.58 -16.33
N GLU A 166 6.12 36.44 -15.96
CA GLU A 166 7.13 35.69 -16.71
C GLU A 166 7.18 34.19 -16.32
N TRP A 167 6.31 33.73 -15.41
CA TRP A 167 6.41 32.37 -14.84
C TRP A 167 6.46 31.30 -15.91
N LYS A 168 5.47 31.29 -16.81
CA LYS A 168 5.37 30.29 -17.88
C LYS A 168 6.59 30.31 -18.79
N GLU A 169 7.04 31.49 -19.21
CA GLU A 169 8.21 31.64 -20.08
C GLU A 169 9.47 31.07 -19.43
N VAL A 170 9.73 31.42 -18.16
CA VAL A 170 10.93 30.98 -17.44
C VAL A 170 10.91 29.47 -17.17
N MET A 171 9.77 28.93 -16.72
CA MET A 171 9.63 27.49 -16.45
C MET A 171 9.74 26.66 -17.74
N ASP A 172 9.08 27.08 -18.82
CA ASP A 172 9.11 26.37 -20.10
C ASP A 172 10.48 26.48 -20.78
N SER A 173 11.14 27.64 -20.73
CA SER A 173 12.48 27.86 -21.29
C SER A 173 13.54 27.00 -20.59
N TRP A 174 13.60 27.07 -19.26
CA TRP A 174 14.57 26.31 -18.48
C TRP A 174 14.31 24.80 -18.55
N GLY A 175 13.05 24.40 -18.41
CA GLY A 175 12.63 23.01 -18.54
C GLY A 175 12.98 22.42 -19.90
N SER A 176 12.71 23.14 -20.99
CA SER A 176 13.00 22.65 -22.35
C SER A 176 14.49 22.46 -22.59
N LYS A 177 15.33 23.35 -22.07
CA LYS A 177 16.80 23.22 -22.12
C LYS A 177 17.28 21.96 -21.40
N MET A 178 16.75 21.68 -20.22
CA MET A 178 17.04 20.46 -19.45
C MET A 178 16.57 19.18 -20.15
N VAL A 179 15.36 19.16 -20.71
CA VAL A 179 14.85 18.02 -21.49
C VAL A 179 15.76 17.75 -22.69
N ASN A 180 16.13 18.80 -23.42
CA ASN A 180 17.01 18.70 -24.59
C ASN A 180 18.41 18.16 -24.23
N ALA A 181 18.94 18.49 -23.06
CA ALA A 181 20.20 17.94 -22.56
C ALA A 181 20.06 16.45 -22.21
N VAL A 182 18.95 16.08 -21.56
CA VAL A 182 18.62 14.67 -21.28
C VAL A 182 18.50 13.86 -22.56
N GLU A 183 17.83 14.38 -23.60
CA GLU A 183 17.68 13.69 -24.89
C GLU A 183 19.05 13.41 -25.53
N ALA A 184 19.95 14.40 -25.56
CA ALA A 184 21.29 14.23 -26.10
C ALA A 184 22.07 13.13 -25.34
N VAL A 185 22.01 13.15 -24.01
CA VAL A 185 22.66 12.11 -23.18
C VAL A 185 22.03 10.74 -23.38
N ALA A 186 20.70 10.67 -23.52
CA ALA A 186 19.98 9.42 -23.77
C ALA A 186 20.38 8.81 -25.12
N GLU A 187 20.48 9.62 -26.17
CA GLU A 187 20.96 9.14 -27.49
C GLU A 187 22.41 8.66 -27.43
N MET A 188 23.31 9.45 -26.82
CA MET A 188 24.71 9.06 -26.66
C MET A 188 24.85 7.76 -25.85
N ALA A 189 24.08 7.62 -24.77
CA ALA A 189 24.05 6.40 -23.97
C ALA A 189 23.52 5.20 -24.77
N ALA A 190 22.46 5.37 -25.56
CA ALA A 190 21.90 4.30 -26.39
C ALA A 190 22.95 3.80 -27.40
N ILE A 191 23.62 4.70 -28.12
CA ILE A 191 24.73 4.38 -29.03
C ILE A 191 25.86 3.67 -28.28
N GLY A 192 26.25 4.18 -27.11
CA GLY A 192 27.32 3.60 -26.28
C GLY A 192 27.01 2.18 -25.81
N PHE A 193 25.74 1.89 -25.52
CA PHE A 193 25.26 0.53 -25.20
C PHE A 193 25.06 -0.35 -26.44
N GLY A 194 25.29 0.13 -27.66
CA GLY A 194 25.05 -0.63 -28.89
C GLY A 194 23.55 -0.85 -29.16
N LEU A 195 22.71 0.09 -28.76
CA LEU A 195 21.30 0.16 -29.13
C LEU A 195 21.10 1.16 -30.29
N PRO A 196 19.95 1.11 -31.00
CA PRO A 196 19.55 2.20 -31.89
C PRO A 196 19.61 3.56 -31.18
N LYS A 197 20.02 4.62 -31.88
CA LYS A 197 20.17 5.97 -31.33
C LYS A 197 18.92 6.43 -30.54
N ASP A 198 17.73 6.14 -31.06
CA ASP A 198 16.46 6.55 -30.47
C ASP A 198 15.83 5.52 -29.53
N ALA A 199 16.56 4.48 -29.13
CA ALA A 199 16.02 3.40 -28.30
C ALA A 199 15.43 3.91 -26.97
N PHE A 200 16.03 4.96 -26.39
CA PHE A 200 15.50 5.61 -25.20
C PHE A 200 14.62 6.83 -25.54
N THR A 201 15.05 7.70 -26.46
CA THR A 201 14.32 8.96 -26.76
C THR A 201 12.97 8.72 -27.40
N SER A 202 12.78 7.65 -28.18
CA SER A 202 11.47 7.26 -28.70
C SER A 202 10.46 6.96 -27.59
N LEU A 203 10.92 6.46 -26.45
CA LEU A 203 10.10 6.17 -25.27
C LEU A 203 9.88 7.41 -24.39
N LEU A 204 10.76 8.42 -24.46
CA LEU A 204 10.60 9.71 -23.75
C LEU A 204 9.56 10.62 -24.42
N LYS A 205 9.31 10.45 -25.73
CA LYS A 205 8.33 11.24 -26.48
C LYS A 205 6.97 11.20 -25.80
N GLN A 206 6.40 12.37 -25.54
CA GLN A 206 5.12 12.56 -24.84
C GLN A 206 5.11 12.09 -23.37
N GLY A 207 6.26 11.74 -22.79
CA GLY A 207 6.36 11.50 -21.35
C GLY A 207 6.21 12.77 -20.53
N PRO A 208 5.71 12.66 -19.29
CA PRO A 208 5.55 13.81 -18.40
C PRO A 208 6.94 14.30 -17.95
N GLN A 209 7.53 15.23 -18.69
CA GLN A 209 8.76 15.89 -18.29
C GLN A 209 8.41 16.90 -17.18
N LEU A 210 8.79 16.60 -15.94
CA LEU A 210 8.37 17.37 -14.77
C LEU A 210 9.53 18.19 -14.22
N LEU A 211 9.45 19.50 -14.36
CA LEU A 211 10.31 20.45 -13.66
C LEU A 211 9.74 20.65 -12.27
N GLY A 212 10.43 20.10 -11.26
CA GLY A 212 10.01 20.09 -9.86
C GLY A 212 10.99 20.80 -8.95
N PRO A 213 11.16 22.14 -9.08
CA PRO A 213 12.02 22.88 -8.17
C PRO A 213 11.64 22.65 -6.71
N THR A 214 12.67 22.46 -5.88
CA THR A 214 12.52 22.36 -4.43
C THR A 214 12.99 23.65 -3.77
N GLY A 215 12.30 24.05 -2.71
CA GLY A 215 12.65 25.19 -1.86
C GLY A 215 12.82 24.77 -0.41
N SER A 216 13.94 25.13 0.21
CA SER A 216 14.20 24.88 1.63
C SER A 216 14.56 26.18 2.34
N ASN A 217 13.86 26.49 3.43
CA ASN A 217 14.00 27.75 4.15
C ASN A 217 15.18 27.69 5.15
N LEU A 218 16.35 28.21 4.75
CA LEU A 218 17.53 28.23 5.61
C LEU A 218 17.46 29.31 6.70
N SER A 219 16.45 30.18 6.73
CA SER A 219 16.23 31.06 7.89
C SER A 219 15.73 30.27 9.10
N HIS A 220 15.04 29.16 8.87
CA HIS A 220 14.47 28.31 9.93
C HIS A 220 15.24 27.00 10.13
N TYR A 221 15.82 26.46 9.05
CA TYR A 221 16.42 25.13 9.02
C TYR A 221 17.93 25.19 8.70
N ASN A 222 18.71 25.91 9.52
CA ASN A 222 20.16 26.13 9.32
C ASN A 222 21.07 25.35 10.28
N GLN A 223 20.64 24.19 10.76
CA GLN A 223 21.47 23.36 11.65
C GLN A 223 22.20 22.31 10.81
N GLU A 224 23.50 22.12 11.05
CA GLU A 224 24.28 21.06 10.38
C GLU A 224 23.60 19.69 10.55
N GLY A 225 23.58 18.90 9.48
CA GLY A 225 22.92 17.59 9.47
C GLY A 225 21.40 17.64 9.27
N THR A 226 20.79 18.83 9.18
CA THR A 226 19.38 18.97 8.82
C THR A 226 19.15 18.39 7.42
N VAL A 227 18.19 17.47 7.31
CA VAL A 227 17.90 16.74 6.08
C VAL A 227 16.72 17.39 5.36
N PHE A 228 16.95 17.88 4.15
CA PHE A 228 15.89 18.38 3.27
C PHE A 228 15.31 17.28 2.39
N ALA A 229 16.13 16.34 1.95
CA ALA A 229 15.70 15.13 1.25
C ALA A 229 16.52 13.95 1.74
N GLY A 230 15.90 13.00 2.44
CA GLY A 230 16.64 11.86 2.99
C GLY A 230 17.16 10.89 1.92
N TYR A 231 17.96 9.92 2.33
CA TYR A 231 18.60 8.95 1.42
C TYR A 231 17.61 8.14 0.58
N HIS A 232 17.56 8.42 -0.73
CA HIS A 232 16.64 7.76 -1.67
C HIS A 232 17.20 7.70 -3.10
N TYR A 233 16.47 6.99 -3.96
CA TYR A 233 16.62 7.03 -5.41
C TYR A 233 15.34 7.55 -6.06
N ASP A 234 15.53 8.13 -7.24
CA ASP A 234 14.47 8.62 -8.10
C ASP A 234 13.92 7.54 -9.03
N THR A 235 12.66 7.70 -9.39
CA THR A 235 11.89 6.65 -10.07
C THR A 235 11.71 6.89 -11.57
N ASN A 236 12.13 8.05 -12.07
CA ASN A 236 12.10 8.45 -13.49
C ASN A 236 13.24 7.84 -14.31
N PHE A 237 13.44 8.30 -15.55
CA PHE A 237 14.51 7.85 -16.45
C PHE A 237 15.84 8.46 -16.08
N LEU A 238 15.96 9.78 -16.19
CA LEU A 238 17.12 10.56 -15.78
C LEU A 238 16.65 11.79 -14.99
N THR A 239 17.27 12.03 -13.84
CA THR A 239 17.07 13.26 -13.07
C THR A 239 18.17 14.23 -13.44
N ILE A 240 17.81 15.46 -13.81
CA ILE A 240 18.75 16.50 -14.17
C ILE A 240 18.53 17.71 -13.27
N HIS A 241 19.59 18.40 -12.86
CA HIS A 241 19.45 19.66 -12.14
C HIS A 241 20.58 20.63 -12.46
N GLY A 242 20.26 21.91 -12.36
CA GLY A 242 21.23 22.98 -12.47
C GLY A 242 22.02 23.21 -11.18
N ARG A 243 22.84 24.25 -11.18
CA ARG A 243 23.67 24.64 -10.04
C ARG A 243 22.82 25.32 -8.98
N SER A 244 22.74 24.77 -7.77
CA SER A 244 22.17 25.48 -6.60
C SER A 244 23.17 26.47 -6.01
N ARG A 245 22.67 27.57 -5.43
CA ARG A 245 23.47 28.57 -4.71
C ARG A 245 23.96 28.06 -3.35
N PHE A 246 23.22 27.13 -2.75
CA PHE A 246 23.56 26.53 -1.47
C PHE A 246 23.90 25.04 -1.68
N PRO A 247 25.14 24.60 -1.37
CA PRO A 247 25.55 23.21 -1.50
C PRO A 247 24.81 22.30 -0.50
N GLY A 248 25.04 21.00 -0.59
CA GLY A 248 24.44 20.01 0.32
C GLY A 248 23.85 18.76 -0.37
N LEU A 249 23.95 18.64 -1.70
CA LEU A 249 23.59 17.42 -2.41
C LEU A 249 24.73 16.40 -2.30
N ASN A 250 24.45 15.26 -1.70
CA ASN A 250 25.38 14.13 -1.64
C ASN A 250 24.82 12.96 -2.46
N ILE A 251 25.71 12.25 -3.16
CA ILE A 251 25.39 11.03 -3.91
C ILE A 251 26.29 9.88 -3.49
N TRP A 252 25.84 8.66 -3.76
CA TRP A 252 26.65 7.46 -3.57
C TRP A 252 27.00 6.87 -4.93
N LEU A 253 28.30 6.76 -5.17
CA LEU A 253 28.84 6.07 -6.34
C LEU A 253 28.71 4.55 -6.17
N ARG A 254 28.88 3.80 -7.26
CA ARG A 254 28.73 2.32 -7.23
C ARG A 254 29.77 1.61 -6.37
N ASN A 255 30.92 2.24 -6.15
CA ASN A 255 31.95 1.76 -5.23
C ASN A 255 31.63 2.02 -3.75
N GLY A 256 30.46 2.60 -3.43
CA GLY A 256 30.02 2.91 -2.06
C GLY A 256 30.48 4.26 -1.53
N GLN A 257 31.28 5.02 -2.30
CA GLN A 257 31.79 6.32 -1.88
C GLN A 257 30.67 7.37 -1.86
N LYS A 258 30.55 8.10 -0.74
CA LYS A 258 29.73 9.32 -0.61
C LYS A 258 30.48 10.51 -1.22
N VAL A 259 29.82 11.25 -2.11
CA VAL A 259 30.39 12.40 -2.81
C VAL A 259 29.42 13.59 -2.75
N GLU A 260 29.89 14.72 -2.25
CA GLU A 260 29.16 15.99 -2.34
C GLU A 260 29.27 16.54 -3.78
N VAL A 261 28.14 16.75 -4.43
CA VAL A 261 28.07 17.16 -5.84
C VAL A 261 28.38 18.65 -5.97
N LYS A 262 29.34 18.96 -6.85
CA LYS A 262 29.69 20.31 -7.25
C LYS A 262 29.42 20.49 -8.74
N VAL A 263 28.42 21.29 -9.08
CA VAL A 263 28.07 21.61 -10.48
C VAL A 263 28.79 22.89 -10.90
N PRO A 264 29.69 22.84 -11.90
CA PRO A 264 30.33 24.04 -12.44
C PRO A 264 29.32 25.02 -13.06
N PRO A 265 29.64 26.33 -13.14
CA PRO A 265 28.82 27.29 -13.87
C PRO A 265 28.56 26.85 -15.32
N GLY A 266 27.32 26.98 -15.80
CA GLY A 266 26.92 26.58 -17.16
C GLY A 266 26.86 25.05 -17.39
N CYS A 267 26.99 24.24 -16.34
CA CYS A 267 26.87 22.79 -16.42
C CYS A 267 25.58 22.30 -15.74
N LEU A 268 25.17 21.08 -16.09
CA LEU A 268 24.02 20.38 -15.52
C LEU A 268 24.50 19.04 -14.95
N PHE A 269 23.98 18.66 -13.79
CA PHE A 269 24.21 17.32 -13.24
C PHE A 269 23.08 16.39 -13.66
N ILE A 270 23.42 15.16 -14.02
CA ILE A 270 22.48 14.10 -14.38
C ILE A 270 22.74 12.87 -13.51
N GLN A 271 21.67 12.29 -12.96
CA GLN A 271 21.70 11.02 -12.24
C GLN A 271 20.68 10.03 -12.81
N THR A 272 21.02 8.75 -12.75
CA THR A 272 20.20 7.66 -13.25
C THR A 272 19.02 7.37 -12.34
N GLY A 273 17.81 7.24 -12.90
CA GLY A 273 16.61 6.83 -12.17
C GLY A 273 16.24 5.36 -12.40
N LYS A 274 15.11 4.92 -11.85
CA LYS A 274 14.67 3.51 -12.00
C LYS A 274 14.20 3.11 -13.39
N GLN A 275 13.71 4.02 -14.22
CA GLN A 275 13.25 3.63 -15.57
C GLN A 275 14.42 3.19 -16.45
N ILE A 276 15.58 3.88 -16.40
CA ILE A 276 16.77 3.43 -17.16
C ILE A 276 17.35 2.12 -16.61
N GLU A 277 17.28 1.90 -15.30
CA GLU A 277 17.64 0.60 -14.68
C GLU A 277 16.80 -0.54 -15.26
N TRP A 278 15.49 -0.31 -15.40
CA TRP A 278 14.57 -1.31 -15.96
C TRP A 278 14.85 -1.58 -17.45
N LEU A 279 15.05 -0.53 -18.24
CA LEU A 279 15.33 -0.63 -19.69
C LEU A 279 16.68 -1.31 -19.98
N THR A 280 17.61 -1.28 -19.03
CA THR A 280 18.96 -1.85 -19.16
C THR A 280 19.15 -3.16 -18.37
N ALA A 281 18.08 -3.71 -17.79
CA ALA A 281 18.12 -4.91 -16.94
C ALA A 281 19.17 -4.85 -15.83
N GLY A 282 19.30 -3.68 -15.18
CA GLY A 282 20.22 -3.47 -14.06
C GLY A 282 21.65 -3.08 -14.45
N GLU A 283 22.00 -3.01 -15.74
CA GLU A 283 23.33 -2.52 -16.16
C GLU A 283 23.52 -1.07 -15.70
N CYS A 284 22.50 -0.23 -15.83
CA CYS A 284 22.51 1.15 -15.39
C CYS A 284 21.60 1.32 -14.16
N MET A 285 22.11 1.00 -12.98
CA MET A 285 21.31 1.10 -11.73
C MET A 285 20.88 2.54 -11.44
N ALA A 286 19.83 2.74 -10.63
CA ALA A 286 19.42 4.05 -10.13
C ALA A 286 20.45 4.59 -9.12
N GLY A 287 20.73 5.88 -9.17
CA GLY A 287 21.63 6.56 -8.23
C GLY A 287 20.94 6.87 -6.90
N MET A 288 21.70 6.76 -5.80
CA MET A 288 21.23 7.16 -4.47
C MET A 288 21.74 8.55 -4.14
N HIS A 289 20.92 9.36 -3.49
CA HIS A 289 21.28 10.70 -3.05
C HIS A 289 20.55 11.14 -1.78
N GLU A 290 21.08 12.17 -1.15
CA GLU A 290 20.44 12.93 -0.06
C GLU A 290 20.74 14.43 -0.23
N VAL A 291 19.94 15.26 0.40
CA VAL A 291 20.18 16.70 0.50
C VAL A 291 20.18 17.09 1.97
N VAL A 292 21.31 17.60 2.45
CA VAL A 292 21.53 17.93 3.85
C VAL A 292 22.25 19.27 4.01
N VAL A 293 22.09 19.91 5.16
CA VAL A 293 22.89 21.09 5.53
C VAL A 293 24.29 20.63 5.92
N THR A 294 25.31 21.11 5.19
CA THR A 294 26.73 20.88 5.47
C THR A 294 27.40 22.17 5.95
N ASP A 295 28.64 22.10 6.44
CA ASP A 295 29.44 23.28 6.77
C ASP A 295 29.51 24.30 5.62
N LYS A 296 29.63 23.81 4.39
CA LYS A 296 29.64 24.67 3.19
C LYS A 296 28.29 25.32 2.95
N THR A 297 27.19 24.65 3.30
CA THR A 297 25.86 25.26 3.28
C THR A 297 25.80 26.42 4.27
N LEU A 298 26.31 26.24 5.49
CA LEU A 298 26.34 27.29 6.53
C LEU A 298 27.21 28.48 6.12
N ASP A 299 28.36 28.23 5.50
CA ASP A 299 29.20 29.31 4.97
C ASP A 299 28.54 30.07 3.81
N ALA A 300 27.78 29.37 2.96
CA ALA A 300 26.97 30.00 1.93
C ALA A 300 25.83 30.83 2.53
N VAL A 301 25.20 30.37 3.62
CA VAL A 301 24.18 31.13 4.37
C VAL A 301 24.76 32.42 4.94
N LYS A 302 25.92 32.38 5.59
CA LYS A 302 26.59 33.59 6.13
C LYS A 302 26.84 34.62 5.02
N LYS A 303 27.43 34.19 3.90
CA LYS A 303 27.71 35.07 2.75
C LYS A 303 26.44 35.64 2.12
N ALA A 304 25.38 34.84 2.00
CA ALA A 304 24.10 35.30 1.47
C ALA A 304 23.45 36.34 2.39
N ALA A 305 23.49 36.14 3.70
CA ALA A 305 22.97 37.08 4.69
C ALA A 305 23.73 38.42 4.67
N GLU A 306 25.07 38.39 4.58
CA GLU A 306 25.91 39.60 4.43
C GLU A 306 25.58 40.41 3.17
N GLN A 307 25.17 39.72 2.10
CA GLN A 307 24.79 40.32 0.81
C GLN A 307 23.30 40.67 0.72
N ASN A 308 22.52 40.48 1.79
CA ASN A 308 21.07 40.66 1.82
C ASN A 308 20.34 39.89 0.69
N ARG A 309 20.80 38.67 0.40
CA ARG A 309 20.20 37.76 -0.58
C ARG A 309 19.19 36.82 0.09
N SER A 310 18.33 36.22 -0.72
CA SER A 310 17.40 35.19 -0.26
C SER A 310 18.13 34.04 0.44
N LEU A 311 17.56 33.57 1.55
CA LEU A 311 18.01 32.37 2.27
C LEU A 311 17.18 31.13 1.89
N TRP A 312 16.44 31.20 0.79
CA TRP A 312 15.78 30.03 0.24
C TRP A 312 16.75 29.24 -0.64
N ARG A 313 17.05 28.01 -0.22
CA ARG A 313 17.79 27.08 -1.06
C ARG A 313 16.87 26.51 -2.14
N VAL A 314 17.14 26.88 -3.39
CA VAL A 314 16.43 26.33 -4.55
C VAL A 314 17.29 25.27 -5.26
N SER A 315 16.67 24.13 -5.61
CA SER A 315 17.23 23.17 -6.57
C SER A 315 16.33 23.09 -7.80
N SER A 316 16.90 23.31 -8.99
CA SER A 316 16.18 23.30 -10.27
C SER A 316 16.07 21.88 -10.85
N THR A 317 15.45 20.97 -10.10
CA THR A 317 15.39 19.55 -10.47
C THR A 317 14.32 19.29 -11.53
N LEU A 318 14.70 18.63 -12.63
CA LEU A 318 13.79 18.09 -13.63
C LEU A 318 13.87 16.56 -13.67
N PHE A 319 12.70 15.94 -13.68
CA PHE A 319 12.52 14.50 -13.77
C PHE A 319 12.10 14.13 -15.18
N SER A 320 13.03 13.55 -15.95
CA SER A 320 12.72 13.09 -17.28
C SER A 320 12.09 11.71 -17.22
N ASN A 321 10.88 11.57 -17.75
CA ASN A 321 10.09 10.34 -17.67
C ASN A 321 9.86 9.73 -19.05
N ILE A 322 9.86 8.39 -19.07
CA ILE A 322 9.28 7.59 -20.15
C ILE A 322 7.76 7.86 -20.21
N ALA A 323 7.20 7.85 -21.42
CA ALA A 323 5.78 8.00 -21.66
C ALA A 323 4.95 7.05 -20.78
N SER A 324 3.99 7.57 -20.03
CA SER A 324 3.20 6.77 -19.08
C SER A 324 2.50 5.59 -19.73
N ASP A 325 2.12 5.73 -21.00
CA ASP A 325 1.50 4.67 -21.81
C ASP A 325 2.48 3.63 -22.36
N ALA A 326 3.78 3.92 -22.35
CA ALA A 326 4.81 2.99 -22.77
C ALA A 326 5.02 1.88 -21.72
N MET A 327 5.50 0.74 -22.22
CA MET A 327 5.81 -0.42 -21.41
C MET A 327 7.32 -0.48 -21.17
N LEU A 328 7.72 -0.43 -19.91
CA LEU A 328 9.09 -0.63 -19.44
C LEU A 328 9.42 -2.12 -19.50
N LYS A 329 10.43 -2.44 -20.30
CA LYS A 329 11.06 -3.76 -20.37
C LYS A 329 12.51 -3.59 -20.81
N PRO A 330 13.39 -4.56 -20.48
CA PRO A 330 14.75 -4.59 -21.01
C PRO A 330 14.78 -4.45 -22.54
N LEU A 331 15.68 -3.60 -23.05
CA LEU A 331 15.79 -3.29 -24.47
C LEU A 331 16.92 -4.07 -25.15
N GLY A 332 16.74 -4.35 -26.45
CA GLY A 332 17.77 -4.93 -27.30
C GLY A 332 18.44 -6.17 -26.71
N HIS A 333 19.77 -6.13 -26.60
CA HIS A 333 20.55 -7.24 -26.07
C HIS A 333 20.40 -7.43 -24.55
N PHE A 334 19.92 -6.42 -23.79
CA PHE A 334 19.68 -6.55 -22.35
C PHE A 334 18.56 -7.55 -22.04
N ALA A 335 17.55 -7.67 -22.92
CA ALA A 335 16.45 -8.62 -22.78
C ALA A 335 16.90 -10.09 -22.86
N LYS A 336 18.09 -10.36 -23.40
CA LYS A 336 18.64 -11.71 -23.54
C LYS A 336 19.50 -12.12 -22.33
N ARG A 337 19.76 -11.21 -21.38
CA ARG A 337 20.61 -11.47 -20.23
C ARG A 337 19.83 -12.22 -19.13
N PRO A 338 20.48 -13.09 -18.32
CA PRO A 338 19.82 -13.77 -17.21
C PRO A 338 19.14 -12.82 -16.21
N GLN A 339 19.73 -11.65 -15.99
CA GLN A 339 19.21 -10.62 -15.09
C GLN A 339 17.87 -10.04 -15.56
N ALA A 340 17.52 -10.13 -16.85
CA ALA A 340 16.26 -9.62 -17.39
C ALA A 340 15.02 -10.21 -16.70
N ASN A 341 15.13 -11.42 -16.15
CA ASN A 341 14.06 -12.07 -15.37
C ASN A 341 13.68 -11.29 -14.11
N GLN A 342 14.58 -10.45 -13.57
CA GLN A 342 14.30 -9.59 -12.42
C GLN A 342 13.57 -8.29 -12.81
N TYR A 343 13.46 -8.02 -14.11
CA TYR A 343 12.87 -6.80 -14.67
C TYR A 343 11.72 -7.14 -15.63
N PRO A 344 10.60 -7.71 -15.13
CA PRO A 344 9.47 -8.07 -15.99
C PRO A 344 8.83 -6.83 -16.63
N PRO A 345 8.17 -6.99 -17.80
CA PRO A 345 7.35 -5.94 -18.42
C PRO A 345 6.40 -5.24 -17.43
N MET A 346 6.45 -3.90 -17.35
CA MET A 346 5.52 -3.10 -16.55
C MET A 346 5.17 -1.76 -17.21
N ALA A 347 4.06 -1.13 -16.86
CA ALA A 347 3.73 0.21 -17.34
C ALA A 347 4.70 1.26 -16.76
N ALA A 348 5.05 2.26 -17.56
CA ALA A 348 6.07 3.26 -17.20
C ALA A 348 5.63 4.33 -16.19
N VAL A 349 4.37 4.30 -15.76
CA VAL A 349 3.71 5.29 -14.88
C VAL A 349 4.68 5.82 -13.82
N ALA A 350 4.90 7.14 -13.86
CA ALA A 350 5.84 7.85 -13.01
C ALA A 350 5.56 7.55 -11.52
N PRO A 351 6.47 6.89 -10.79
CA PRO A 351 6.30 6.60 -9.38
C PRO A 351 6.80 7.78 -8.52
N TYR A 352 6.25 8.99 -8.69
CA TYR A 352 6.43 10.05 -7.69
C TYR A 352 5.34 9.92 -6.63
N SER A 353 5.44 8.84 -5.85
CA SER A 353 4.70 8.67 -4.61
C SER A 353 5.76 8.61 -3.50
N PRO A 354 5.80 9.58 -2.56
CA PRO A 354 6.72 9.47 -1.43
C PRO A 354 6.34 8.25 -0.59
N ILE A 355 7.36 7.51 -0.16
CA ILE A 355 7.33 6.39 0.80
C ILE A 355 6.78 5.06 0.26
N PRO A 356 7.53 3.95 0.35
CA PRO A 356 6.91 2.63 0.41
C PRO A 356 6.20 2.50 1.75
N PRO A 357 4.87 2.40 1.81
CA PRO A 357 4.29 1.76 2.96
C PRO A 357 4.73 0.29 2.89
N SER A 358 5.09 -0.33 4.01
CA SER A 358 4.82 -1.75 4.10
C SER A 358 3.32 -1.92 3.84
N ASP A 359 2.94 -2.39 2.66
CA ASP A 359 1.61 -2.94 2.37
C ASP A 359 0.38 -2.08 2.75
N ALA A 360 0.40 -0.74 2.65
CA ALA A 360 -0.76 0.09 3.00
C ALA A 360 -1.86 0.10 1.91
N CYS A 361 -2.24 -1.08 1.38
CA CYS A 361 -3.03 -1.29 0.16
C CYS A 361 -2.12 -1.28 -1.08
N CYS A 362 -1.74 -2.45 -1.61
CA CYS A 362 -1.13 -2.54 -2.94
C CYS A 362 -1.97 -1.74 -3.96
N ASN A 363 -1.55 -0.53 -4.34
CA ASN A 363 -2.01 0.11 -5.57
C ASN A 363 -3.52 0.39 -5.68
N ALA A 364 -4.28 0.90 -4.70
CA ALA A 364 -5.75 1.04 -4.86
C ALA A 364 -6.20 2.39 -5.46
N VAL A 365 -5.75 2.84 -6.63
CA VAL A 365 -5.69 2.14 -7.91
C VAL A 365 -4.53 2.76 -8.67
N LYS A 366 -3.50 1.99 -9.10
CA LYS A 366 -2.20 2.51 -9.58
C LYS A 366 -2.23 3.63 -10.65
N SER A 367 -3.38 3.93 -11.23
CA SER A 367 -3.65 4.98 -12.22
C SER A 367 -5.07 4.75 -12.74
N LEU A 368 -5.99 5.69 -12.59
CA LEU A 368 -7.21 5.74 -13.41
C LEU A 368 -7.58 7.23 -13.49
N GLY A 369 -7.41 7.90 -14.63
CA GLY A 369 -7.98 7.49 -15.90
C GLY A 369 -9.39 6.94 -15.63
N GLN A 370 -10.20 7.73 -14.91
CA GLN A 370 -11.40 7.40 -14.12
C GLN A 370 -12.30 6.25 -14.62
N PRO A 371 -13.07 5.56 -13.73
CA PRO A 371 -13.25 5.79 -12.29
C PRO A 371 -13.21 4.50 -11.44
N CYS A 372 -12.21 4.34 -10.57
CA CYS A 372 -12.40 3.58 -9.34
C CYS A 372 -12.46 4.55 -8.16
N LEU A 373 -13.55 5.31 -7.99
CA LEU A 373 -13.67 6.24 -6.86
C LEU A 373 -13.80 5.44 -5.56
N CYS A 374 -12.71 5.18 -4.83
CA CYS A 374 -12.77 4.48 -3.54
C CYS A 374 -13.61 5.25 -2.50
N VAL A 375 -14.91 4.98 -2.42
CA VAL A 375 -15.79 5.59 -1.41
C VAL A 375 -15.63 4.83 -0.10
N LEU A 376 -15.03 5.48 0.90
CA LEU A 376 -15.12 5.08 2.31
C LEU A 376 -16.21 5.88 3.01
N VAL A 377 -17.03 5.18 3.79
CA VAL A 377 -18.06 5.80 4.64
C VAL A 377 -17.50 6.03 6.04
N ASN A 378 -17.51 7.28 6.49
CA ASN A 378 -16.84 7.74 7.70
C ASN A 378 -17.36 7.10 9.00
N GLY A 379 -16.42 6.81 9.88
CA GLY A 379 -16.57 6.53 11.32
C GLY A 379 -15.20 6.64 11.99
N PRO A 380 -15.10 6.89 13.31
CA PRO A 380 -13.82 7.16 13.97
C PRO A 380 -12.80 6.04 13.77
N PRO A 381 -11.48 6.35 13.72
CA PRO A 381 -10.44 5.34 13.59
C PRO A 381 -10.55 4.28 14.70
N ILE A 382 -10.29 3.03 14.32
CA ILE A 382 -10.36 1.89 15.23
C ILE A 382 -9.34 2.09 16.36
N SER A 383 -9.78 2.30 17.59
CA SER A 383 -8.88 2.42 18.74
C SER A 383 -8.20 1.08 19.02
N GLY A 384 -6.86 1.07 19.09
CA GLY A 384 -6.07 -0.12 19.43
C GLY A 384 -5.77 -1.08 18.28
N VAL A 385 -6.13 -0.72 17.04
CA VAL A 385 -5.44 -1.22 15.84
C VAL A 385 -4.46 -0.13 15.44
N ASP A 386 -3.19 -0.48 15.23
CA ASP A 386 -2.20 0.46 14.71
C ASP A 386 -2.80 1.23 13.50
N ARG A 387 -2.47 2.52 13.36
CA ARG A 387 -3.07 3.48 12.41
C ARG A 387 -3.01 3.02 10.94
N ASN A 388 -2.37 1.90 10.67
CA ASN A 388 -2.16 1.26 9.38
C ASN A 388 -3.32 0.38 8.88
N MET A 389 -4.30 0.02 9.72
CA MET A 389 -5.48 -0.77 9.30
C MET A 389 -6.77 0.05 9.23
N ALA A 390 -6.84 1.15 10.00
CA ALA A 390 -7.69 2.25 9.62
C ALA A 390 -7.07 2.80 8.33
N LEU A 391 -7.65 2.45 7.18
CA LEU A 391 -7.36 3.13 5.93
C LEU A 391 -7.56 4.63 6.17
N GLN A 392 -6.49 5.37 6.47
CA GLN A 392 -6.43 6.81 6.27
C GLN A 392 -6.45 7.01 4.76
N LEU A 393 -7.62 6.83 4.14
CA LEU A 393 -7.84 7.40 2.83
C LEU A 393 -7.93 8.92 3.01
N PRO A 394 -7.37 9.71 2.08
CA PRO A 394 -7.48 11.16 2.13
C PRO A 394 -8.96 11.57 2.20
N ASP A 395 -9.28 12.60 2.99
CA ASP A 395 -10.63 13.19 3.19
C ASP A 395 -11.38 13.53 1.88
N LYS A 396 -10.70 13.50 0.73
CA LYS A 396 -11.27 13.77 -0.60
C LYS A 396 -11.92 12.55 -1.29
N CYS A 397 -11.71 11.33 -0.80
CA CYS A 397 -12.37 10.12 -1.32
C CYS A 397 -13.48 9.58 -0.38
N THR A 398 -13.71 10.26 0.74
CA THR A 398 -14.76 9.92 1.69
C THR A 398 -16.00 10.75 1.39
N ALA A 399 -17.08 10.10 0.99
CA ALA A 399 -18.40 10.72 1.04
C ALA A 399 -19.03 10.36 2.39
N ASN A 400 -19.51 11.38 3.10
CA ASN A 400 -20.13 11.26 4.41
C ASN A 400 -21.55 10.72 4.26
N PHE A 401 -21.69 9.41 4.14
CA PHE A 401 -22.98 8.73 4.20
C PHE A 401 -23.26 8.23 5.61
N GLU A 402 -24.54 8.07 5.95
CA GLU A 402 -24.91 7.28 7.13
C GLU A 402 -24.55 5.80 6.88
N PRO A 403 -23.69 5.16 7.70
CA PRO A 403 -23.12 3.84 7.39
C PRO A 403 -24.15 2.72 7.16
N SER A 404 -25.26 2.73 7.89
CA SER A 404 -26.36 1.76 7.72
C SER A 404 -27.14 1.98 6.43
N THR A 405 -27.43 3.23 6.11
CA THR A 405 -28.24 3.59 4.93
C THR A 405 -27.44 3.30 3.66
N PHE A 406 -26.15 3.65 3.65
CA PHE A 406 -25.26 3.29 2.56
C PHE A 406 -25.13 1.77 2.39
N ALA A 407 -24.96 1.01 3.48
CA ALA A 407 -24.92 -0.44 3.39
C ALA A 407 -26.23 -1.02 2.82
N ALA A 408 -27.38 -0.40 3.11
CA ALA A 408 -28.66 -0.76 2.51
C ALA A 408 -28.72 -0.44 1.01
N GLU A 409 -28.26 0.75 0.61
CA GLU A 409 -28.16 1.13 -0.80
C GLU A 409 -27.29 0.14 -1.59
N ILE A 410 -26.15 -0.26 -1.02
CA ILE A 410 -25.23 -1.20 -1.69
C ILE A 410 -25.76 -2.64 -1.71
N PHE A 411 -26.22 -3.17 -0.57
CA PHE A 411 -26.54 -4.59 -0.44
C PHE A 411 -28.00 -4.93 -0.74
N LYS A 412 -28.88 -3.94 -0.91
CA LYS A 412 -30.30 -4.12 -1.23
C LYS A 412 -30.69 -3.40 -2.51
N THR A 413 -30.59 -2.07 -2.54
CA THR A 413 -31.09 -1.25 -3.66
C THR A 413 -30.29 -1.49 -4.93
N HIS A 414 -28.97 -1.43 -4.84
CA HIS A 414 -28.01 -1.57 -5.93
C HIS A 414 -27.23 -2.90 -5.87
N ASP A 415 -27.76 -3.92 -5.20
CA ASP A 415 -27.09 -5.21 -4.93
C ASP A 415 -26.49 -5.87 -6.19
N ILE A 416 -27.24 -5.86 -7.30
CA ILE A 416 -26.75 -6.44 -8.55
C ILE A 416 -25.61 -5.60 -9.16
N ASN A 417 -25.66 -4.28 -8.99
CA ASN A 417 -24.66 -3.36 -9.52
C ASN A 417 -23.35 -3.47 -8.72
N PHE A 418 -23.44 -3.64 -7.41
CA PHE A 418 -22.29 -3.85 -6.52
C PHE A 418 -21.95 -5.32 -6.27
N SER A 419 -22.38 -6.22 -7.14
CA SER A 419 -22.11 -7.65 -7.00
C SER A 419 -20.69 -8.05 -7.45
N ALA A 420 -19.94 -7.15 -8.08
CA ALA A 420 -18.56 -7.36 -8.48
C ALA A 420 -17.58 -7.17 -7.31
N LYS A 421 -16.39 -7.76 -7.45
CA LYS A 421 -15.28 -7.68 -6.51
C LYS A 421 -14.11 -6.98 -7.23
N PRO A 422 -13.37 -6.10 -6.54
CA PRO A 422 -12.18 -5.51 -7.13
C PRO A 422 -11.18 -6.58 -7.54
N LYS A 423 -10.57 -6.41 -8.71
CA LYS A 423 -9.49 -7.29 -9.17
C LYS A 423 -8.28 -7.11 -8.27
N THR A 424 -7.74 -8.21 -7.73
CA THR A 424 -6.53 -8.15 -6.91
C THR A 424 -5.29 -8.26 -7.82
N PRO A 425 -4.23 -7.47 -7.61
CA PRO A 425 -2.97 -7.61 -8.34
C PRO A 425 -2.28 -8.96 -8.14
N LEU A 426 -2.70 -9.71 -7.10
CA LEU A 426 -2.26 -11.07 -6.80
C LEU A 426 -3.13 -12.15 -7.44
N GLY A 427 -4.22 -11.77 -8.14
CA GLY A 427 -5.15 -12.70 -8.76
C GLY A 427 -4.43 -13.73 -9.62
N ASP A 428 -3.49 -13.31 -10.46
CA ASP A 428 -2.77 -14.18 -11.39
C ASP A 428 -1.72 -15.10 -10.72
N LYS A 429 -1.44 -14.89 -9.42
CA LYS A 429 -0.51 -15.71 -8.63
C LYS A 429 -1.21 -16.73 -7.73
N LEU A 430 -2.53 -16.65 -7.59
CA LEU A 430 -3.33 -17.61 -6.81
C LEU A 430 -3.66 -18.83 -7.67
N LEU A 431 -3.68 -20.02 -7.06
CA LEU A 431 -3.89 -21.32 -7.72
C LEU A 431 -5.15 -21.38 -8.62
N PHE A 432 -6.19 -20.61 -8.28
CA PHE A 432 -7.43 -20.49 -9.06
C PHE A 432 -7.69 -19.08 -9.61
N GLY A 433 -6.69 -18.20 -9.59
CA GLY A 433 -6.81 -16.92 -10.25
C GLY A 433 -7.84 -15.98 -9.62
N ASN A 434 -8.35 -15.09 -10.48
CA ASN A 434 -9.63 -14.40 -10.29
C ASN A 434 -10.85 -15.30 -10.55
N PHE A 435 -10.67 -16.61 -10.80
CA PHE A 435 -11.73 -17.57 -11.14
C PHE A 435 -12.16 -18.46 -9.96
N GLY A 436 -11.49 -18.36 -8.80
CA GLY A 436 -11.95 -18.97 -7.56
C GLY A 436 -13.29 -18.38 -7.11
N PHE A 437 -14.16 -19.20 -6.50
CA PHE A 437 -15.52 -18.83 -6.10
C PHE A 437 -15.64 -17.48 -5.35
N PHE A 438 -14.63 -17.13 -4.55
CA PHE A 438 -14.58 -15.87 -3.80
C PHE A 438 -14.41 -14.62 -4.68
N ASN A 439 -13.52 -14.67 -5.68
CA ASN A 439 -13.16 -13.54 -6.56
C ASN A 439 -13.85 -13.58 -7.93
N ALA A 440 -14.51 -14.69 -8.28
CA ALA A 440 -15.14 -14.88 -9.58
C ALA A 440 -16.10 -13.72 -9.94
N PRO A 441 -16.05 -13.20 -11.18
CA PRO A 441 -16.98 -12.20 -11.67
C PRO A 441 -18.44 -12.64 -11.46
N TYR A 442 -19.32 -11.69 -11.14
CA TYR A 442 -20.73 -12.02 -10.96
C TYR A 442 -21.33 -12.39 -12.32
N GLY A 443 -21.79 -13.62 -12.45
CA GLY A 443 -22.27 -14.20 -13.70
C GLY A 443 -22.72 -15.64 -13.48
N ASP A 444 -23.00 -16.37 -14.56
CA ASP A 444 -23.61 -17.70 -14.45
C ASP A 444 -22.70 -18.72 -13.78
N TYR A 445 -21.39 -18.65 -14.02
CA TYR A 445 -20.40 -19.44 -13.28
C TYR A 445 -20.45 -19.19 -11.77
N TRP A 446 -20.39 -17.93 -11.32
CA TRP A 446 -20.46 -17.64 -9.89
C TRP A 446 -21.80 -18.03 -9.27
N LYS A 447 -22.93 -17.83 -9.98
CA LYS A 447 -24.26 -18.27 -9.51
C LYS A 447 -24.31 -19.79 -9.38
N PHE A 448 -23.76 -20.53 -10.34
CA PHE A 448 -23.65 -21.98 -10.30
C PHE A 448 -22.80 -22.43 -9.12
N MET A 449 -21.60 -21.87 -8.94
CA MET A 449 -20.72 -22.19 -7.82
C MET A 449 -21.37 -21.83 -6.47
N LYS A 450 -22.08 -20.69 -6.37
CA LYS A 450 -22.82 -20.33 -5.16
C LYS A 450 -23.93 -21.34 -4.87
N LYS A 451 -24.69 -21.74 -5.89
CA LYS A 451 -25.73 -22.75 -5.75
C LYS A 451 -25.12 -24.06 -5.24
N LEU A 452 -24.06 -24.54 -5.88
CA LEU A 452 -23.34 -25.75 -5.46
C LEU A 452 -22.84 -25.66 -4.01
N CYS A 453 -22.22 -24.54 -3.62
CA CYS A 453 -21.77 -24.33 -2.24
C CYS A 453 -22.94 -24.37 -1.26
N MET A 454 -24.06 -23.73 -1.58
CA MET A 454 -25.23 -23.64 -0.69
C MET A 454 -26.06 -24.94 -0.66
N THR A 455 -26.03 -25.77 -1.70
CA THR A 455 -26.81 -27.02 -1.74
C THR A 455 -26.00 -28.24 -1.34
N GLU A 456 -24.77 -28.35 -1.83
CA GLU A 456 -23.95 -29.57 -1.70
C GLU A 456 -22.91 -29.51 -0.58
N LEU A 457 -22.42 -28.32 -0.19
CA LEU A 457 -21.37 -28.19 0.82
C LEU A 457 -21.87 -27.64 2.14
N LEU A 458 -22.64 -26.55 2.09
CA LEU A 458 -23.09 -25.77 3.24
C LEU A 458 -24.62 -25.83 3.41
N GLY A 459 -25.29 -26.70 2.66
CA GLY A 459 -26.71 -26.97 2.81
C GLY A 459 -27.01 -27.65 4.14
N ALA A 460 -28.20 -27.39 4.71
CA ALA A 460 -28.57 -27.91 6.04
C ALA A 460 -28.40 -29.44 6.15
N ARG A 461 -28.76 -30.20 5.11
CA ARG A 461 -28.60 -31.66 5.08
C ARG A 461 -27.13 -32.09 5.14
N GLN A 462 -26.25 -31.40 4.40
CA GLN A 462 -24.83 -31.73 4.38
C GLN A 462 -24.17 -31.35 5.72
N VAL A 463 -24.49 -30.17 6.24
CA VAL A 463 -24.04 -29.72 7.56
C VAL A 463 -24.48 -30.71 8.64
N GLU A 464 -25.71 -31.22 8.59
CA GLU A 464 -26.17 -32.25 9.53
C GLU A 464 -25.40 -33.57 9.38
N ARG A 465 -25.12 -34.01 8.13
CA ARG A 465 -24.37 -35.24 7.87
C ARG A 465 -22.99 -35.24 8.52
N ASP A 466 -22.34 -34.08 8.57
CA ASP A 466 -20.99 -33.95 9.13
C ASP A 466 -20.98 -33.58 10.62
N CYS A 467 -22.11 -33.65 11.33
CA CYS A 467 -22.20 -33.33 12.75
C CYS A 467 -21.29 -34.21 13.61
N ALA A 468 -21.08 -35.47 13.22
CA ALA A 468 -20.17 -36.40 13.91
C ALA A 468 -18.71 -35.92 13.82
N ALA A 469 -18.28 -35.40 12.66
CA ALA A 469 -16.93 -34.88 12.49
C ALA A 469 -16.69 -33.65 13.39
N ARG A 470 -17.65 -32.71 13.44
CA ARG A 470 -17.58 -31.55 14.33
C ARG A 470 -17.52 -31.96 15.80
N ARG A 471 -18.38 -32.89 16.21
CA ARG A 471 -18.45 -33.41 17.58
C ARG A 471 -17.13 -34.06 18.00
N GLU A 472 -16.51 -34.83 17.13
CA GLU A 472 -15.22 -35.47 17.41
C GLU A 472 -14.09 -34.45 17.52
N GLU A 473 -13.99 -33.47 16.61
CA GLU A 473 -12.96 -32.41 16.71
C GLU A 473 -13.13 -31.58 17.98
N LEU A 474 -14.37 -31.23 18.34
CA LEU A 474 -14.67 -30.52 19.59
C LEU A 474 -14.25 -31.36 20.81
N ARG A 475 -14.54 -32.66 20.83
CA ARG A 475 -14.10 -33.56 21.90
C ARG A 475 -12.58 -33.63 22.00
N ARG A 476 -11.86 -33.72 20.88
CA ARG A 476 -10.39 -33.70 20.85
C ARG A 476 -9.82 -32.40 21.41
N PHE A 477 -10.41 -31.26 21.02
CA PHE A 477 -10.06 -29.95 21.55
C PHE A 477 -10.25 -29.89 23.08
N LEU A 478 -11.42 -30.29 23.58
CA LEU A 478 -11.70 -30.30 25.02
C LEU A 478 -10.77 -31.26 25.77
N SER A 479 -10.49 -32.45 25.24
CA SER A 479 -9.59 -33.44 25.85
C SER A 479 -8.17 -32.87 26.02
N LYS A 480 -7.68 -32.16 25.01
CA LYS A 480 -6.38 -31.49 25.08
C LYS A 480 -6.37 -30.37 26.12
N LEU A 481 -7.45 -29.60 26.26
CA LEU A 481 -7.57 -28.58 27.31
C LEU A 481 -7.62 -29.20 28.71
N VAL A 482 -8.32 -30.32 28.89
CA VAL A 482 -8.33 -31.08 30.14
C VAL A 482 -6.92 -31.56 30.49
N GLU A 483 -6.19 -32.13 29.54
CA GLU A 483 -4.82 -32.59 29.75
C GLU A 483 -3.90 -31.46 30.24
N ARG A 484 -3.98 -30.29 29.59
CA ARG A 484 -3.20 -29.09 29.97
C ARG A 484 -3.60 -28.56 31.34
N ALA A 485 -4.89 -28.56 31.65
CA ALA A 485 -5.39 -28.16 32.97
C ALA A 485 -4.87 -29.10 34.07
N CYS A 486 -4.89 -30.43 33.87
CA CYS A 486 -4.34 -31.40 34.81
C CYS A 486 -2.84 -31.23 35.05
N LYS A 487 -2.10 -30.80 34.01
CA LYS A 487 -0.66 -30.50 34.09
C LYS A 487 -0.34 -29.11 34.65
N ASN A 488 -1.35 -28.30 34.96
CA ASN A 488 -1.20 -26.88 35.33
C ASN A 488 -0.39 -26.08 34.30
N GLU A 489 -0.66 -26.27 33.01
CA GLU A 489 0.03 -25.58 31.92
C GLU A 489 -0.83 -24.49 31.26
N ASN A 490 -0.17 -23.44 30.80
CA ASN A 490 -0.80 -22.39 29.99
C ASN A 490 -1.08 -22.91 28.57
N VAL A 491 -2.15 -22.41 27.97
CA VAL A 491 -2.57 -22.73 26.60
C VAL A 491 -2.67 -21.45 25.78
N ASP A 492 -2.08 -21.47 24.58
CA ASP A 492 -2.40 -20.51 23.52
C ASP A 492 -3.74 -20.89 22.90
N LEU A 493 -4.81 -20.28 23.42
CA LEU A 493 -6.16 -20.65 23.04
C LEU A 493 -6.46 -20.28 21.59
N GLY A 494 -5.91 -19.18 21.07
CA GLY A 494 -6.12 -18.76 19.69
C GLY A 494 -5.55 -19.77 18.69
N ASN A 495 -4.40 -20.35 19.01
CA ASN A 495 -3.81 -21.41 18.19
C ASN A 495 -4.64 -22.72 18.25
N GLU A 496 -5.13 -23.12 19.43
CA GLU A 496 -5.96 -24.33 19.55
C GLU A 496 -7.33 -24.18 18.88
N LEU A 497 -7.95 -23.00 18.95
CA LEU A 497 -9.22 -22.70 18.26
C LEU A 497 -9.04 -22.68 16.74
N MET A 498 -7.92 -22.18 16.25
CA MET A 498 -7.55 -22.26 14.83
C MET A 498 -7.42 -23.73 14.40
N ARG A 499 -6.74 -24.56 15.21
CA ARG A 499 -6.58 -25.99 14.93
C ARG A 499 -7.92 -26.73 14.88
N LEU A 500 -8.80 -26.48 15.86
CA LEU A 500 -10.16 -27.02 15.90
C LEU A 500 -10.92 -26.66 14.62
N THR A 501 -10.91 -25.39 14.24
CA THR A 501 -11.67 -24.92 13.08
C THR A 501 -11.14 -25.51 11.77
N ASN A 502 -9.82 -25.45 11.57
CA ASN A 502 -9.20 -25.98 10.36
C ASN A 502 -9.47 -27.48 10.22
N ASN A 503 -9.23 -28.28 11.27
CA ASN A 503 -9.53 -29.70 11.21
C ASN A 503 -11.00 -29.97 10.92
N THR A 504 -11.91 -29.19 11.53
CA THR A 504 -13.34 -29.35 11.31
C THR A 504 -13.71 -29.14 9.85
N ILE A 505 -13.24 -28.04 9.24
CA ILE A 505 -13.48 -27.73 7.83
C ILE A 505 -12.81 -28.75 6.91
N CYS A 506 -11.54 -29.11 7.16
CA CYS A 506 -10.82 -30.11 6.37
C CYS A 506 -11.55 -31.46 6.41
N ARG A 507 -12.12 -31.85 7.55
CA ARG A 507 -12.90 -33.09 7.66
C ARG A 507 -14.26 -33.02 6.95
N MET A 508 -14.94 -31.88 7.01
CA MET A 508 -16.21 -31.71 6.28
C MET A 508 -16.01 -31.74 4.77
N VAL A 509 -14.91 -31.18 4.26
CA VAL A 509 -14.66 -31.04 2.82
C VAL A 509 -13.88 -32.22 2.24
N MET A 510 -12.83 -32.68 2.93
CA MET A 510 -11.86 -33.66 2.43
C MET A 510 -11.85 -34.96 3.25
N SER A 511 -12.62 -35.05 4.34
CA SER A 511 -12.56 -36.18 5.31
C SER A 511 -11.20 -36.39 5.98
N THR A 512 -10.23 -35.48 5.79
CA THR A 512 -8.87 -35.53 6.36
C THR A 512 -8.64 -34.41 7.37
N ARG A 513 -7.61 -34.54 8.22
CA ARG A 513 -7.23 -33.51 9.19
C ARG A 513 -5.99 -32.78 8.72
N CYS A 514 -6.03 -31.45 8.78
CA CYS A 514 -4.89 -30.61 8.42
C CYS A 514 -3.74 -30.65 9.44
N SER A 515 -3.95 -31.23 10.62
CA SER A 515 -2.94 -31.34 11.69
C SER A 515 -2.51 -32.76 12.04
N GLY A 516 -2.84 -33.74 11.19
CA GLY A 516 -2.30 -35.10 11.25
C GLY A 516 -0.84 -35.17 10.80
N GLU A 517 -0.18 -36.27 11.15
CA GLU A 517 1.18 -36.61 10.73
C GLU A 517 1.22 -37.37 9.39
N ASP A 518 0.05 -37.66 8.80
CA ASP A 518 -0.01 -38.30 7.48
C ASP A 518 0.52 -37.38 6.36
N ASP A 519 0.99 -38.02 5.29
CA ASP A 519 1.70 -37.36 4.18
C ASP A 519 0.80 -36.35 3.44
N GLU A 520 -0.52 -36.61 3.42
CA GLU A 520 -1.52 -35.76 2.76
C GLU A 520 -1.79 -34.49 3.58
N ALA A 521 -1.90 -34.59 4.91
CA ALA A 521 -1.99 -33.43 5.80
C ALA A 521 -0.74 -32.55 5.71
N ARG A 522 0.44 -33.14 5.54
CA ARG A 522 1.69 -32.41 5.33
C ARG A 522 1.68 -31.65 4.00
N LYS A 523 1.33 -32.29 2.89
CA LYS A 523 1.20 -31.64 1.57
C LYS A 523 0.16 -30.51 1.57
N CYS A 524 -1.00 -30.71 2.22
CA CYS A 524 -2.00 -29.65 2.35
C CYS A 524 -1.47 -28.44 3.12
N ARG A 525 -0.67 -28.64 4.19
CA ARG A 525 -0.03 -27.54 4.91
C ARG A 525 0.99 -26.80 4.04
N GLU A 526 1.87 -27.55 3.37
CA GLU A 526 2.89 -26.98 2.47
C GLU A 526 2.23 -26.13 1.37
N LEU A 527 1.16 -26.61 0.73
CA LEU A 527 0.43 -25.88 -0.32
C LEU A 527 -0.30 -24.63 0.20
N VAL A 528 -0.86 -24.68 1.41
CA VAL A 528 -1.51 -23.53 2.05
C VAL A 528 -0.47 -22.49 2.47
N GLU A 529 0.67 -22.91 3.01
CA GLU A 529 1.80 -22.04 3.37
C GLU A 529 2.41 -21.38 2.13
N GLU A 530 2.64 -22.12 1.05
CA GLU A 530 3.15 -21.60 -0.23
C GLU A 530 2.16 -20.59 -0.85
N SER A 531 0.85 -20.88 -0.79
CA SER A 531 -0.20 -19.97 -1.26
C SER A 531 -0.28 -18.68 -0.43
N VAL A 532 0.00 -18.76 0.88
CA VAL A 532 0.03 -17.61 1.80
C VAL A 532 1.30 -16.78 1.58
N ASP A 533 2.45 -17.41 1.37
CA ASP A 533 3.72 -16.72 1.11
C ASP A 533 3.71 -15.99 -0.24
N LEU A 534 3.06 -16.57 -1.25
CA LEU A 534 2.82 -15.93 -2.55
C LEU A 534 1.85 -14.74 -2.45
N ALA A 535 0.97 -14.73 -1.45
CA ALA A 535 -0.07 -13.74 -1.29
C ALA A 535 0.34 -12.49 -0.46
N GLY A 536 1.59 -12.43 0.01
CA GLY A 536 2.02 -11.47 1.03
C GLY A 536 1.60 -11.92 2.42
N LYS A 537 2.34 -11.52 3.48
CA LYS A 537 2.31 -12.05 4.86
C LYS A 537 0.96 -11.98 5.63
N ASP A 538 -0.17 -11.82 4.96
CA ASP A 538 -1.50 -12.00 5.53
C ASP A 538 -1.91 -13.47 5.42
N ARG A 539 -1.82 -14.19 6.55
CA ARG A 539 -2.23 -15.59 6.65
C ARG A 539 -3.71 -15.75 6.27
N TYR A 540 -4.00 -16.24 5.06
CA TYR A 540 -5.32 -16.62 4.53
C TYR A 540 -5.97 -17.83 5.23
N VAL A 541 -5.53 -18.18 6.44
CA VAL A 541 -6.10 -19.27 7.21
C VAL A 541 -7.40 -18.80 7.83
N CYS A 542 -8.44 -19.64 7.80
CA CYS A 542 -9.78 -19.34 8.32
C CYS A 542 -9.72 -19.12 9.85
N LYS A 543 -9.40 -17.90 10.23
CA LYS A 543 -9.20 -17.45 11.59
C LYS A 543 -10.54 -17.06 12.18
N TYR A 544 -11.25 -17.98 12.82
CA TYR A 544 -12.47 -17.66 13.57
C TYR A 544 -12.13 -17.00 14.93
N HIS A 545 -11.55 -15.81 14.88
CA HIS A 545 -11.07 -15.08 16.07
C HIS A 545 -12.19 -14.42 16.89
N ALA A 546 -13.45 -14.49 16.44
CA ALA A 546 -14.60 -14.17 17.30
C ALA A 546 -14.57 -14.98 18.61
N MET A 547 -14.02 -16.20 18.58
CA MET A 547 -13.85 -17.03 19.78
C MET A 547 -12.74 -16.50 20.73
N ASP A 548 -11.75 -15.77 20.22
CA ASP A 548 -10.65 -15.20 21.02
C ASP A 548 -11.12 -13.96 21.80
N TYR A 549 -11.81 -13.05 21.10
CA TYR A 549 -12.30 -11.79 21.67
C TYR A 549 -13.50 -11.99 22.60
N GLY A 550 -14.35 -12.99 22.31
CA GLY A 550 -15.52 -13.31 23.13
C GLY A 550 -15.16 -13.67 24.56
N ARG A 551 -13.93 -14.14 24.81
CA ARG A 551 -13.46 -14.51 26.15
C ARG A 551 -12.72 -13.40 26.87
N ALA A 552 -12.01 -12.53 26.17
CA ALA A 552 -11.28 -11.44 26.82
C ALA A 552 -12.20 -10.39 27.48
N HIS A 553 -13.46 -10.29 27.03
CA HIS A 553 -14.51 -9.52 27.72
C HIS A 553 -15.23 -10.34 28.82
N GLN A 554 -15.06 -11.66 28.86
CA GLN A 554 -15.68 -12.52 29.85
C GLN A 554 -14.79 -12.68 31.09
N SER A 555 -14.99 -11.81 32.07
CA SER A 555 -14.53 -12.07 33.44
C SER A 555 -15.29 -13.27 34.03
N SER A 556 -14.79 -13.90 35.09
CA SER A 556 -15.49 -15.01 35.78
C SER A 556 -16.94 -14.68 36.16
N LYS A 557 -17.28 -13.39 36.32
CA LYS A 557 -18.66 -12.92 36.57
C LYS A 557 -19.60 -13.14 35.37
N SER A 558 -19.15 -12.92 34.13
CA SER A 558 -20.04 -13.04 32.96
C SER A 558 -20.32 -14.49 32.58
N ILE A 559 -19.40 -15.42 32.85
CA ILE A 559 -19.58 -16.88 32.66
C ILE A 559 -20.72 -17.38 33.55
N LEU A 560 -20.71 -16.98 34.82
CA LEU A 560 -21.78 -17.27 35.79
C LEU A 560 -23.11 -16.62 35.37
N GLU A 561 -23.07 -15.40 34.83
CA GLU A 561 -24.27 -14.73 34.30
C GLU A 561 -24.85 -15.41 33.07
N THR A 562 -24.01 -15.88 32.13
CA THR A 562 -24.46 -16.66 30.96
C THR A 562 -25.17 -17.93 31.39
N LYS A 563 -24.53 -18.76 32.23
CA LYS A 563 -25.15 -19.99 32.76
C LYS A 563 -26.44 -19.69 33.52
N ARG A 564 -26.46 -18.65 34.37
CA ARG A 564 -27.62 -18.26 35.18
C ARG A 564 -28.79 -17.74 34.35
N ARG A 565 -28.54 -17.03 33.25
CA ARG A 565 -29.60 -16.44 32.42
C ARG A 565 -30.20 -17.42 31.44
N ASP A 566 -29.41 -18.34 30.88
CA ASP A 566 -29.93 -19.37 29.97
C ASP A 566 -30.74 -20.45 30.71
N ARG A 567 -30.47 -20.71 32.00
CA ARG A 567 -31.23 -21.66 32.86
C ARG A 567 -31.49 -23.04 32.20
N VAL A 568 -30.56 -23.56 31.40
CA VAL A 568 -30.73 -24.86 30.72
C VAL A 568 -30.15 -26.01 31.55
N SER A 569 -30.87 -27.14 31.63
CA SER A 569 -30.47 -28.31 32.41
C SER A 569 -29.20 -29.01 31.89
N CYS A 570 -28.85 -28.81 30.62
CA CYS A 570 -27.67 -29.44 30.00
C CYS A 570 -26.35 -29.01 30.66
N TRP A 571 -26.28 -27.82 31.26
CA TRP A 571 -25.04 -27.31 31.87
C TRP A 571 -24.42 -28.25 32.90
N ASN A 572 -25.23 -29.05 33.61
CA ASN A 572 -24.78 -29.89 34.73
C ASN A 572 -24.89 -31.41 34.49
N ASN A 573 -25.52 -31.85 33.39
CA ASN A 573 -25.90 -33.26 33.22
C ASN A 573 -25.18 -33.99 32.09
N ARG A 574 -24.84 -33.29 31.00
CA ARG A 574 -24.11 -33.86 29.85
C ARG A 574 -23.39 -32.75 29.09
N LEU A 575 -22.39 -33.11 28.28
CA LEU A 575 -21.76 -32.14 27.38
C LEU A 575 -22.83 -31.53 26.44
N VAL A 576 -22.76 -30.21 26.24
CA VAL A 576 -23.65 -29.48 25.32
C VAL A 576 -23.59 -30.04 23.91
N GLU A 577 -24.74 -30.10 23.25
CA GLU A 577 -24.89 -30.58 21.86
C GLU A 577 -25.49 -29.49 20.96
N GLU A 578 -25.34 -29.65 19.64
CA GLU A 578 -25.82 -28.67 18.65
C GLU A 578 -27.33 -28.38 18.76
N SER A 579 -28.12 -29.39 19.16
CA SER A 579 -29.56 -29.26 19.40
C SER A 579 -29.92 -28.38 20.60
N ASP A 580 -28.96 -28.12 21.51
CA ASP A 580 -29.20 -27.28 22.68
C ASP A 580 -29.04 -25.79 22.35
N ILE A 581 -28.22 -25.44 21.35
CA ILE A 581 -27.88 -24.06 20.98
C ILE A 581 -29.10 -23.16 20.76
N PRO A 582 -30.19 -23.60 20.08
CA PRO A 582 -31.38 -22.78 19.90
C PRO A 582 -31.98 -22.27 21.21
N ASN A 583 -31.80 -22.99 22.33
CA ASN A 583 -32.31 -22.62 23.66
C ASN A 583 -31.34 -21.75 24.48
N LEU A 584 -30.09 -21.58 24.02
CA LEU A 584 -29.07 -20.78 24.70
C LEU A 584 -29.09 -19.33 24.19
N HIS A 585 -30.16 -18.60 24.51
CA HIS A 585 -30.44 -17.27 23.96
C HIS A 585 -29.39 -16.23 24.39
N TYR A 586 -28.94 -16.28 25.65
CA TYR A 586 -27.92 -15.39 26.18
C TYR A 586 -26.55 -15.69 25.60
N LEU A 587 -26.19 -16.97 25.44
CA LEU A 587 -24.97 -17.33 24.71
C LEU A 587 -24.98 -16.78 23.27
N GLN A 588 -26.09 -16.96 22.54
CA GLN A 588 -26.20 -16.43 21.18
C GLN A 588 -26.06 -14.90 21.16
N ALA A 589 -26.62 -14.22 22.16
CA ALA A 589 -26.49 -12.78 22.34
C ALA A 589 -25.04 -12.35 22.63
N VAL A 590 -24.32 -13.11 23.47
CA VAL A 590 -22.88 -12.92 23.76
C VAL A 590 -22.06 -13.07 22.48
N VAL A 591 -22.34 -14.07 21.65
CA VAL A 591 -21.66 -14.28 20.37
C VAL A 591 -21.94 -13.14 19.40
N LYS A 592 -23.21 -12.73 19.25
CA LYS A 592 -23.58 -11.59 18.41
C LYS A 592 -22.90 -10.29 18.85
N GLU A 593 -22.87 -10.00 20.15
CA GLU A 593 -22.23 -8.81 20.70
C GLU A 593 -20.70 -8.85 20.51
N THR A 594 -20.10 -10.02 20.67
CA THR A 594 -18.69 -10.23 20.37
C THR A 594 -18.39 -9.92 18.91
N MET A 595 -19.19 -10.42 17.97
CA MET A 595 -18.99 -10.15 16.55
C MET A 595 -19.31 -8.70 16.16
N ARG A 596 -20.17 -8.00 16.92
CA ARG A 596 -20.43 -6.57 16.76
C ARG A 596 -19.21 -5.73 17.12
N LEU A 597 -18.60 -6.01 18.27
CA LEU A 597 -17.39 -5.32 18.69
C LEU A 597 -16.15 -5.81 17.91
N HIS A 598 -16.06 -7.08 17.57
CA HIS A 598 -14.84 -7.61 16.95
C HIS A 598 -15.17 -8.31 15.64
N PRO A 599 -15.65 -7.56 14.62
CA PRO A 599 -15.95 -8.14 13.32
C PRO A 599 -14.65 -8.60 12.67
N LEU A 600 -14.60 -9.87 12.25
CA LEU A 600 -13.41 -10.46 11.63
C LEU A 600 -12.99 -9.68 10.37
N VAL A 601 -13.97 -9.24 9.58
CA VAL A 601 -13.78 -8.42 8.38
C VAL A 601 -14.34 -7.02 8.67
N PRO A 602 -13.48 -6.04 9.04
CA PRO A 602 -13.93 -4.72 9.45
C PRO A 602 -14.38 -3.84 8.28
N ALA A 603 -13.96 -4.14 7.04
CA ALA A 603 -14.38 -3.43 5.84
C ALA A 603 -14.58 -4.39 4.65
N ILE A 604 -15.66 -4.20 3.88
CA ILE A 604 -16.01 -5.07 2.75
C ILE A 604 -15.88 -4.29 1.44
N PRO A 605 -15.01 -4.71 0.50
CA PRO A 605 -14.91 -4.07 -0.80
C PRO A 605 -15.93 -4.62 -1.79
N ARG A 606 -16.50 -3.72 -2.60
CA ARG A 606 -17.38 -3.97 -3.76
C ARG A 606 -16.96 -3.11 -4.94
N GLU A 607 -17.22 -3.58 -6.15
CA GLU A 607 -16.98 -2.80 -7.37
C GLU A 607 -18.33 -2.55 -8.07
N CYS A 608 -18.52 -1.32 -8.53
CA CYS A 608 -19.69 -0.86 -9.26
C CYS A 608 -19.64 -1.39 -10.71
N ARG A 609 -20.72 -1.98 -11.22
CA ARG A 609 -20.74 -2.59 -12.56
C ARG A 609 -21.24 -1.66 -13.66
N GLU A 610 -21.99 -0.63 -13.30
CA GLU A 610 -22.65 0.36 -14.16
C GLU A 610 -22.75 1.69 -13.39
N ASP A 611 -22.74 2.83 -14.08
CA ASP A 611 -22.92 4.15 -13.45
C ASP A 611 -24.23 4.18 -12.63
N CYS A 612 -24.19 4.66 -11.39
CA CYS A 612 -25.39 4.83 -10.57
C CYS A 612 -25.30 6.06 -9.67
N LYS A 613 -26.39 6.37 -8.96
CA LYS A 613 -26.39 7.41 -7.92
C LYS A 613 -26.67 6.79 -6.56
N ILE A 614 -25.92 7.18 -5.54
CA ILE A 614 -26.15 6.80 -4.14
C ILE A 614 -26.29 8.08 -3.32
N GLU A 615 -27.42 8.23 -2.63
CA GLU A 615 -27.76 9.43 -1.82
C GLU A 615 -27.43 10.77 -2.53
N GLY A 616 -27.67 10.83 -3.85
CA GLY A 616 -27.46 12.03 -4.67
C GLY A 616 -26.06 12.15 -5.31
N TYR A 617 -25.11 11.30 -4.96
CA TYR A 617 -23.75 11.29 -5.51
C TYR A 617 -23.66 10.37 -6.73
N ASP A 618 -23.00 10.85 -7.78
CA ASP A 618 -22.68 10.04 -8.95
C ASP A 618 -21.55 9.06 -8.62
N ILE A 619 -21.85 7.77 -8.76
CA ILE A 619 -20.95 6.63 -8.56
C ILE A 619 -20.71 5.99 -9.93
N PRO A 620 -19.64 6.36 -10.65
CA PRO A 620 -19.43 5.85 -11.99
C PRO A 620 -18.92 4.41 -11.97
N LYS A 621 -19.10 3.71 -13.08
CA LYS A 621 -18.76 2.31 -13.31
C LYS A 621 -17.32 2.00 -12.89
N GLU A 622 -17.08 0.79 -12.37
CA GLU A 622 -15.78 0.30 -11.88
C GLU A 622 -15.35 0.95 -10.56
N THR A 623 -16.15 1.88 -10.02
CA THR A 623 -15.96 2.43 -8.67
C THR A 623 -15.92 1.35 -7.60
N VAL A 624 -14.81 1.29 -6.87
CA VAL A 624 -14.69 0.44 -5.68
C VAL A 624 -15.32 1.18 -4.49
N VAL A 625 -16.22 0.53 -3.76
CA VAL A 625 -16.78 1.07 -2.52
C VAL A 625 -16.43 0.14 -1.36
N TRP A 626 -16.11 0.75 -0.21
CA TRP A 626 -15.75 0.03 1.00
C TRP A 626 -16.81 0.26 2.07
N ILE A 627 -17.52 -0.82 2.41
CA ILE A 627 -18.51 -0.79 3.50
C ILE A 627 -17.76 -0.99 4.81
N ASN A 628 -17.70 0.04 5.64
CA ASN A 628 -17.04 0.02 6.95
C ASN A 628 -17.90 -0.67 8.02
N VAL A 629 -17.87 -2.01 8.04
CA VAL A 629 -18.62 -2.85 8.97
C VAL A 629 -18.30 -2.50 10.43
N TYR A 630 -17.04 -2.22 10.74
CA TYR A 630 -16.61 -1.88 12.10
C TYR A 630 -17.32 -0.62 12.62
N SER A 631 -17.36 0.43 11.80
CA SER A 631 -18.05 1.69 12.13
C SER A 631 -19.55 1.52 12.16
N THR A 632 -20.17 0.85 11.17
CA THR A 632 -21.62 0.60 11.15
C THR A 632 -22.10 -0.12 12.42
N MET A 633 -21.33 -1.10 12.90
CA MET A 633 -21.66 -1.87 14.09
C MET A 633 -21.38 -1.14 15.41
N ARG A 634 -20.82 0.09 15.35
CA ARG A 634 -20.50 0.96 16.49
C ARG A 634 -21.09 2.36 16.38
N ASP A 635 -21.95 2.60 15.40
CA ASP A 635 -22.54 3.89 15.21
C ASP A 635 -23.41 4.25 16.43
N PRO A 636 -23.11 5.34 17.18
CA PRO A 636 -23.91 5.75 18.32
C PRO A 636 -25.34 6.12 17.96
N LYS A 637 -25.65 6.38 16.68
CA LYS A 637 -27.03 6.60 16.20
C LYS A 637 -27.82 5.30 16.11
N LEU A 638 -27.15 4.17 15.92
CA LEU A 638 -27.77 2.84 15.75
C LEU A 638 -27.70 1.99 17.02
N TRP A 639 -26.69 2.22 17.86
CA TRP A 639 -26.36 1.38 19.01
C TRP A 639 -26.17 2.23 20.26
N ASN A 640 -27.01 2.02 21.28
CA ASN A 640 -26.84 2.61 22.61
C ASN A 640 -25.57 2.08 23.27
N ASN A 641 -24.73 2.97 23.81
CA ASN A 641 -23.41 2.67 24.38
C ASN A 641 -22.60 1.74 23.45
N PRO A 642 -22.24 2.19 22.24
CA PRO A 642 -21.77 1.31 21.17
C PRO A 642 -20.43 0.64 21.48
N ASN A 643 -19.64 1.21 22.39
CA ASN A 643 -18.34 0.67 22.78
C ASN A 643 -18.41 -0.26 23.99
N GLU A 644 -19.57 -0.37 24.65
CA GLU A 644 -19.77 -1.28 25.77
C GLU A 644 -20.19 -2.67 25.27
N PHE A 645 -19.64 -3.71 25.89
CA PHE A 645 -20.06 -5.09 25.69
C PHE A 645 -21.36 -5.36 26.46
N CYS A 646 -22.50 -5.33 25.76
CA CYS A 646 -23.82 -5.50 26.35
C CYS A 646 -24.64 -6.53 25.54
N PRO A 647 -24.51 -7.83 25.84
CA PRO A 647 -25.27 -8.90 25.16
C PRO A 647 -26.80 -8.71 25.21
N GLU A 648 -27.31 -8.06 26.27
CA GLU A 648 -28.73 -7.83 26.51
C GLU A 648 -29.45 -7.18 25.33
N ARG A 649 -28.74 -6.39 24.52
CA ARG A 649 -29.29 -5.74 23.32
C ARG A 649 -29.74 -6.72 22.22
N PHE A 650 -29.33 -7.98 22.31
CA PHE A 650 -29.73 -9.05 21.40
C PHE A 650 -30.76 -10.00 22.01
N LEU A 651 -31.17 -9.81 23.28
CA LEU A 651 -32.24 -10.59 23.92
C LEU A 651 -33.63 -10.04 23.62
N GLN A 652 -33.74 -8.72 23.40
CA GLN A 652 -35.00 -8.01 23.17
C GLN A 652 -35.52 -8.15 21.71
N GLU A 653 -35.16 -9.21 20.99
CA GLU A 653 -35.58 -9.46 19.61
C GLU A 653 -37.09 -9.83 19.54
N HIS A 654 -37.98 -8.84 19.65
CA HIS A 654 -39.35 -8.97 19.11
C HIS A 654 -39.27 -9.12 17.58
N GLU A 655 -40.19 -9.89 16.98
CA GLU A 655 -40.20 -10.18 15.54
C GLU A 655 -40.09 -8.92 14.66
N ASN A 656 -40.71 -7.80 15.06
CA ASN A 656 -40.61 -6.51 14.37
C ASN A 656 -39.18 -5.92 14.33
N GLN A 657 -38.32 -6.18 15.32
CA GLN A 657 -36.93 -5.69 15.31
C GLN A 657 -36.01 -6.52 14.39
N LYS A 658 -36.34 -7.80 14.12
CA LYS A 658 -35.60 -8.63 13.15
C LYS A 658 -35.79 -8.10 11.73
N GLU A 659 -37.01 -7.66 11.38
CA GLU A 659 -37.28 -6.99 10.11
C GLU A 659 -36.58 -5.64 10.03
N ILE A 660 -36.66 -4.80 11.08
CA ILE A 660 -35.98 -3.48 11.11
C ILE A 660 -34.45 -3.63 10.97
N LYS A 661 -33.81 -4.60 11.65
CA LYS A 661 -32.35 -4.84 11.51
C LYS A 661 -31.98 -5.46 10.15
N ARG A 662 -32.82 -6.32 9.56
CA ARG A 662 -32.65 -6.82 8.18
C ARG A 662 -32.85 -5.72 7.13
N GLN A 663 -33.70 -4.74 7.42
CA GLN A 663 -33.97 -3.61 6.54
C GLN A 663 -32.92 -2.49 6.69
N ASN A 664 -32.34 -2.32 7.88
CA ASN A 664 -31.43 -1.21 8.20
C ASN A 664 -29.94 -1.58 8.22
N PHE A 665 -29.53 -2.80 7.84
CA PHE A 665 -28.12 -3.19 7.66
C PHE A 665 -27.19 -2.80 8.83
N SER A 666 -27.70 -2.78 10.07
CA SER A 666 -26.96 -2.29 11.23
C SER A 666 -26.04 -3.36 11.87
N PHE A 667 -26.25 -4.63 11.52
CA PHE A 667 -25.46 -5.78 12.01
C PHE A 667 -24.99 -6.64 10.83
N LEU A 668 -23.72 -6.52 10.43
CA LEU A 668 -23.17 -7.08 9.18
C LEU A 668 -21.93 -7.98 9.36
N PRO A 669 -21.89 -8.89 10.35
CA PRO A 669 -20.69 -9.69 10.62
C PRO A 669 -20.30 -10.63 9.45
N PHE A 670 -21.23 -10.88 8.53
CA PHE A 670 -21.06 -11.74 7.35
C PHE A 670 -21.33 -11.00 6.02
N GLY A 671 -21.39 -9.66 6.06
CA GLY A 671 -21.79 -8.83 4.94
C GLY A 671 -23.27 -8.94 4.57
N GLY A 672 -23.64 -8.40 3.40
CA GLY A 672 -25.01 -8.38 2.89
C GLY A 672 -25.12 -8.71 1.40
N GLY A 673 -26.37 -8.76 0.92
CA GLY A 673 -26.72 -8.91 -0.50
C GLY A 673 -26.41 -10.29 -1.08
N ARG A 674 -26.32 -10.36 -2.41
CA ARG A 674 -26.03 -11.61 -3.16
C ARG A 674 -24.72 -12.25 -2.76
N ARG A 675 -23.78 -11.48 -2.24
CA ARG A 675 -22.43 -11.95 -1.90
C ARG A 675 -22.20 -12.05 -0.39
N MET A 676 -23.27 -12.13 0.39
CA MET A 676 -23.22 -12.51 1.80
C MET A 676 -22.53 -13.88 1.95
N CYS A 677 -21.80 -14.05 3.06
CA CYS A 677 -21.09 -15.29 3.35
C CYS A 677 -22.04 -16.51 3.32
N PRO A 678 -21.77 -17.53 2.47
CA PRO A 678 -22.59 -18.74 2.43
C PRO A 678 -22.42 -19.61 3.69
N GLY A 679 -21.28 -19.50 4.38
CA GLY A 679 -20.96 -20.28 5.58
C GLY A 679 -21.48 -19.70 6.90
N SER A 680 -22.33 -18.66 6.88
CA SER A 680 -22.77 -17.95 8.09
C SER A 680 -23.47 -18.85 9.11
N HIS A 681 -24.32 -19.78 8.66
CA HIS A 681 -25.03 -20.71 9.54
C HIS A 681 -24.07 -21.70 10.22
N LEU A 682 -23.16 -22.29 9.45
CA LEU A 682 -22.13 -23.18 9.98
C LEU A 682 -21.22 -22.45 10.96
N ALA A 683 -20.82 -21.22 10.63
CA ALA A 683 -20.01 -20.37 11.49
C ALA A 683 -20.67 -20.12 12.84
N PHE A 684 -21.94 -19.67 12.86
CA PHE A 684 -22.67 -19.47 14.11
C PHE A 684 -22.81 -20.76 14.91
N SER A 685 -23.10 -21.90 14.25
CA SER A 685 -23.17 -23.19 14.95
C SER A 685 -21.85 -23.54 15.63
N LEU A 686 -20.73 -23.49 14.89
CA LEU A 686 -19.40 -23.80 15.42
C LEU A 686 -18.97 -22.88 16.58
N ILE A 687 -19.17 -21.57 16.42
CA ILE A 687 -18.80 -20.59 17.45
C ILE A 687 -19.62 -20.80 18.72
N ASN A 688 -20.95 -20.91 18.60
CA ASN A 688 -21.81 -21.13 19.76
C ASN A 688 -21.46 -22.46 20.46
N MET A 689 -21.29 -23.55 19.72
CA MET A 689 -20.92 -24.85 20.28
C MET A 689 -19.60 -24.84 21.04
N THR A 690 -18.59 -24.20 20.44
CA THR A 690 -17.25 -24.15 21.02
C THR A 690 -17.26 -23.31 22.30
N ILE A 691 -17.87 -22.13 22.27
CA ILE A 691 -17.97 -21.25 23.45
C ILE A 691 -18.83 -21.90 24.55
N ALA A 692 -19.97 -22.51 24.20
CA ALA A 692 -20.79 -23.24 25.16
C ALA A 692 -19.99 -24.33 25.88
N SER A 693 -19.27 -25.14 25.12
CA SER A 693 -18.47 -26.25 25.67
C SER A 693 -17.34 -25.75 26.57
N MET A 694 -16.68 -24.67 26.18
CA MET A 694 -15.63 -24.03 26.98
C MET A 694 -16.17 -23.43 28.28
N ILE A 695 -17.32 -22.75 28.23
CA ILE A 695 -18.02 -22.19 29.39
C ILE A 695 -18.48 -23.31 30.33
N GLN A 696 -18.96 -24.42 29.77
CA GLN A 696 -19.40 -25.57 30.55
C GLN A 696 -18.22 -26.18 31.31
N CYS A 697 -17.15 -26.52 30.59
CA CYS A 697 -16.08 -27.40 31.09
C CYS A 697 -15.01 -26.68 31.91
N PHE A 698 -14.78 -25.38 31.67
CA PHE A 698 -13.62 -24.69 32.25
C PHE A 698 -13.98 -23.33 32.84
N ASP A 699 -13.42 -23.09 34.02
CA ASP A 699 -13.10 -21.76 34.49
C ASP A 699 -11.73 -21.34 33.91
N TRP A 700 -11.47 -20.06 33.85
CA TRP A 700 -10.52 -19.51 32.89
C TRP A 700 -9.75 -18.35 33.51
N LYS A 701 -8.42 -18.46 33.63
CA LYS A 701 -7.55 -17.38 34.11
C LYS A 701 -6.70 -16.83 32.96
N ALA A 702 -6.67 -15.52 32.78
CA ALA A 702 -5.83 -14.88 31.78
C ALA A 702 -4.38 -14.79 32.28
N VAL A 703 -3.42 -14.98 31.37
CA VAL A 703 -1.99 -14.89 31.66
C VAL A 703 -1.46 -13.59 31.04
N GLY A 704 -1.29 -12.55 31.86
CA GLY A 704 -0.88 -11.20 31.45
C GLY A 704 -0.78 -10.23 32.62
N ASP A 705 -0.27 -9.02 32.39
CA ASP A 705 -0.10 -7.99 33.43
C ASP A 705 -1.42 -7.68 34.14
N GLY A 706 -1.45 -7.88 35.45
CA GLY A 706 -2.65 -7.70 36.28
C GLY A 706 -3.78 -8.72 36.01
N GLY A 707 -3.48 -9.86 35.37
CA GLY A 707 -4.46 -10.92 35.09
C GLY A 707 -5.46 -10.55 33.98
N LYS A 708 -5.06 -9.66 33.06
CA LYS A 708 -5.89 -9.22 31.93
C LYS A 708 -5.32 -9.72 30.60
N VAL A 709 -6.21 -9.93 29.62
CA VAL A 709 -5.84 -10.25 28.24
C VAL A 709 -5.49 -8.96 27.51
N ASN A 710 -4.39 -8.96 26.75
CA ASN A 710 -4.08 -7.85 25.84
C ASN A 710 -4.98 -7.94 24.60
N MET A 711 -5.78 -6.88 24.38
CA MET A 711 -6.78 -6.79 23.32
C MET A 711 -6.32 -5.99 22.10
N GLU A 712 -5.06 -5.58 22.08
CA GLU A 712 -4.44 -4.94 20.94
C GLU A 712 -4.62 -5.78 19.68
N ALA A 713 -5.00 -5.13 18.59
CA ALA A 713 -5.28 -5.80 17.33
C ALA A 713 -4.10 -5.66 16.37
N LYS A 714 -3.79 -6.75 15.68
CA LYS A 714 -2.79 -6.82 14.62
C LYS A 714 -3.26 -6.05 13.39
N SER A 715 -2.34 -5.38 12.70
CA SER A 715 -2.60 -4.87 11.34
C SER A 715 -2.78 -6.01 10.33
N GLY A 716 -3.78 -5.92 9.46
CA GLY A 716 -3.98 -6.83 8.32
C GLY A 716 -5.40 -6.76 7.75
N PHE A 717 -5.72 -7.61 6.75
CA PHE A 717 -7.08 -7.66 6.20
C PHE A 717 -8.16 -8.09 7.23
N SER A 718 -7.77 -8.85 8.25
CA SER A 718 -8.66 -9.35 9.31
C SER A 718 -8.33 -8.72 10.66
N LEU A 719 -9.36 -8.45 11.46
CA LEU A 719 -9.21 -7.95 12.83
C LEU A 719 -8.85 -9.11 13.76
N CYS A 720 -7.55 -9.29 14.01
CA CYS A 720 -6.99 -10.36 14.85
C CYS A 720 -6.24 -9.78 16.06
N LEU A 721 -6.09 -10.55 17.15
CA LEU A 721 -5.23 -10.14 18.27
C LEU A 721 -3.77 -10.03 17.80
N ALA A 722 -3.08 -8.97 18.25
CA ALA A 722 -1.65 -8.75 18.03
C ALA A 722 -0.79 -9.76 18.82
N HIS A 723 -1.29 -10.18 19.99
CA HIS A 723 -0.59 -11.05 20.92
C HIS A 723 -1.30 -12.40 21.09
N PRO A 724 -0.59 -13.50 21.35
CA PRO A 724 -1.19 -14.80 21.64
C PRO A 724 -2.15 -14.75 22.83
N LEU A 725 -3.29 -15.46 22.73
CA LEU A 725 -4.28 -15.55 23.81
C LEU A 725 -3.86 -16.61 24.83
N LEU A 726 -2.90 -16.26 25.69
CA LEU A 726 -2.41 -17.16 26.73
C LEU A 726 -3.36 -17.23 27.91
N CYS A 727 -3.81 -18.44 28.22
CA CYS A 727 -4.82 -18.68 29.22
C CYS A 727 -4.57 -19.99 29.98
N PHE A 728 -4.95 -19.99 31.24
CA PHE A 728 -4.92 -21.16 32.10
C PHE A 728 -6.34 -21.73 32.26
N PRO A 729 -6.64 -22.93 31.73
CA PRO A 729 -7.90 -23.62 31.98
C PRO A 729 -7.92 -24.25 33.37
N VAL A 730 -8.99 -24.00 34.13
CA VAL A 730 -9.31 -24.66 35.40
C VAL A 730 -10.52 -25.54 35.15
N ILE A 731 -10.41 -26.84 35.40
CA ILE A 731 -11.52 -27.77 35.16
C ILE A 731 -12.67 -27.44 36.12
N HIS A 732 -13.82 -27.11 35.55
CA HIS A 732 -15.08 -26.88 36.26
C HIS A 732 -16.02 -28.09 36.13
N TYR A 733 -16.13 -28.62 34.92
CA TYR A 733 -16.86 -29.85 34.60
C TYR A 733 -15.95 -30.72 33.72
N HIS A 734 -15.74 -31.97 34.11
CA HIS A 734 -14.85 -32.89 33.39
C HIS A 734 -15.66 -33.79 32.45
N PRO A 735 -15.75 -33.49 31.14
CA PRO A 735 -16.65 -34.19 30.21
C PRO A 735 -16.22 -35.63 29.88
N PHE A 736 -15.07 -36.07 30.37
CA PHE A 736 -14.49 -37.41 30.14
C PHE A 736 -14.24 -38.18 31.45
N ALA A 737 -14.77 -37.71 32.58
CA ALA A 737 -14.63 -38.42 33.85
C ALA A 737 -15.68 -39.54 33.87
N ALA A 738 -15.24 -40.75 34.21
CA ALA A 738 -16.09 -41.92 34.29
C ALA A 738 -17.02 -41.85 35.51
#